data_AF-A0AAV9JM91-F1
#
_entry.id   AF-A0AAV9JM91-F1
#
_cell.length_a   1.000
_cell.length_b   1.000
_cell.length_c   1.000
_cell.angle_alpha   90.00
_cell.angle_beta   90.00
_cell.angle_gamma   90.00
#
_symmetry.space_group_name_H-M   'P 1'
#
loop_
_entity.id
_entity.type
_entity.pdbx_description
1 polymer ?
#
loop_
_entity_poly.entity_id
_entity_poly.type
_entity_poly.pdbx_seq_one_letter_code
_entity_poly.pdbx_strand_id
1 'polypeptide(L)'
;MSIDSMSRSPEAVQAGAVVQAAGHWSELQATLSDRCPQPLPNVQKLIATRHSEPSKRDTMESDAVEKCVRLRNHLEAGDITPAQAESMLEDIWSDLEYLEYPKAPLMIIPALILHADLIFLASALETLVERVTSMVRKLQDLSENRGYLLSPLVCAVRGLILSSSGADKCVPLEDFIISYSETLPKPTVDLQLEDATAHLLQLAAPGLENLGYEHYFGDREACGIAALVDLVSRLGAYYPDVVKAVLDRLLQRWAKQSTPPPTVSPWKSTLQLQVMLLCCEQSMPTLDASALLLVLRDFHYVLSIESLPRYRYLLSWIIARIYLQHKHLRPRILSELLTKDHHSNPKYLASLMKVGVMVGKFDDSGADYGLKLASALVPLAASSKVIIRHEAQWQFPVLMDHAKAMHWDSITENPAFASLDDYIRSLERFDDPPLERQLDRLDPVEHHTLANLVEGRWFGLDSIEPSLCGRDDFVKLHRADLEASDNGNHLPASCMPLGDPVAVPLPIRTSQGDGVNTPANVGTSEKAPPKPAESRALQTKGAAYLASNQEASTDQQIRRRNDLIVVASLVDNPYNLGGLSRVSEIFGASELHLQNQNVTSNKDFTNVSVSSHLHFPILPLSASAVPGYLATQRDQGWTIVGIEQTDRSVLLGSADCKMPEQVVLVIGSEKEGIPALVLSECDMLVEIPQQGVTRSLNVQTAAGLVLFEYARQHRKAAAL
;
A
#
# COMPACT_ATOMS: atom_id res chain seq x y z
N MET A 1 -16.49 -3.61 -11.41
CA MET A 1 -15.77 -2.87 -12.47
C MET A 1 -15.04 -1.73 -11.77
N SER A 2 -13.79 -1.96 -11.41
CA SER A 2 -12.92 -0.96 -10.78
C SER A 2 -11.81 -0.64 -11.78
N ILE A 3 -11.73 0.61 -12.21
CA ILE A 3 -10.80 1.13 -13.23
C ILE A 3 -9.53 1.64 -12.52
N ASP A 4 -9.01 0.91 -11.53
CA ASP A 4 -7.89 1.36 -10.69
C ASP A 4 -6.58 0.59 -10.93
N SER A 5 -6.33 0.16 -12.18
CA SER A 5 -5.07 -0.51 -12.53
C SER A 5 -4.43 -0.04 -13.84
N MET A 6 -4.70 1.20 -14.28
CA MET A 6 -3.90 1.82 -15.35
C MET A 6 -2.69 2.57 -14.75
N SER A 7 -1.81 1.83 -14.07
CA SER A 7 -0.41 2.25 -13.98
C SER A 7 0.42 1.40 -14.94
N ARG A 8 0.89 2.08 -15.99
CA ARG A 8 2.14 1.80 -16.71
C ARG A 8 2.27 0.41 -17.34
N SER A 9 1.66 0.23 -18.51
CA SER A 9 2.30 -0.49 -19.61
C SER A 9 2.04 0.24 -20.94
N PRO A 10 3.06 0.48 -21.78
CA PRO A 10 2.90 1.07 -23.12
C PRO A 10 2.04 0.23 -24.08
N GLU A 11 1.58 -0.94 -23.66
CA GLU A 11 0.96 -1.96 -24.50
C GLU A 11 -0.55 -2.11 -24.26
N ALA A 12 -1.11 -1.53 -23.18
CA ALA A 12 -2.52 -1.72 -22.82
C ALA A 12 -3.50 -0.73 -23.49
N VAL A 13 -3.03 0.25 -24.27
CA VAL A 13 -3.87 1.24 -24.97
C VAL A 13 -3.90 1.01 -26.49
N GLN A 14 -3.62 -0.21 -26.95
CA GLN A 14 -4.16 -0.68 -28.24
C GLN A 14 -5.64 -1.03 -28.06
N ALA A 15 -6.47 -0.06 -27.67
CA ALA A 15 -7.91 -0.21 -27.78
C ALA A 15 -8.23 -0.29 -29.27
N GLY A 16 -8.41 -1.51 -29.79
CA GLY A 16 -8.72 -1.74 -31.22
C GLY A 16 -9.85 -0.86 -31.74
N ALA A 17 -10.78 -0.46 -30.87
CA ALA A 17 -11.85 0.50 -31.17
C ALA A 17 -11.37 1.91 -31.55
N VAL A 18 -10.31 2.44 -30.93
CA VAL A 18 -9.77 3.78 -31.24
C VAL A 18 -9.02 3.77 -32.57
N VAL A 19 -8.19 2.74 -32.79
CA VAL A 19 -7.51 2.53 -34.07
C VAL A 19 -8.51 2.28 -35.19
N GLN A 20 -9.57 1.50 -34.91
CA GLN A 20 -10.65 1.26 -35.85
C GLN A 20 -11.48 2.52 -36.11
N ALA A 21 -11.75 3.35 -35.11
CA ALA A 21 -12.44 4.63 -35.29
C ALA A 21 -11.60 5.64 -36.09
N ALA A 22 -10.29 5.72 -35.84
CA ALA A 22 -9.36 6.53 -36.63
C ALA A 22 -9.24 6.02 -38.08
N GLY A 23 -9.27 4.70 -38.26
CA GLY A 23 -9.36 4.04 -39.57
C GLY A 23 -10.66 4.40 -40.29
N HIS A 24 -11.81 4.25 -39.62
CA HIS A 24 -13.12 4.66 -40.16
C HIS A 24 -13.15 6.15 -40.49
N TRP A 25 -12.57 7.02 -39.65
CA TRP A 25 -12.47 8.45 -39.94
C TRP A 25 -11.65 8.74 -41.20
N SER A 26 -10.52 8.05 -41.35
CA SER A 26 -9.65 8.17 -42.53
C SER A 26 -10.36 7.66 -43.80
N GLU A 27 -11.09 6.54 -43.72
CA GLU A 27 -11.93 6.03 -44.81
C GLU A 27 -13.07 6.99 -45.15
N LEU A 28 -13.72 7.59 -44.15
CA LEU A 28 -14.80 8.55 -44.34
C LEU A 28 -14.27 9.83 -45.00
N GLN A 29 -13.09 10.29 -44.60
CA GLN A 29 -12.40 11.44 -45.17
C GLN A 29 -11.96 11.18 -46.62
N ALA A 30 -11.46 9.98 -46.93
CA ALA A 30 -11.15 9.55 -48.29
C ALA A 30 -12.42 9.49 -49.15
N THR A 31 -13.50 8.89 -48.63
CA THR A 31 -14.80 8.78 -49.31
C THR A 31 -15.42 10.16 -49.57
N LEU A 32 -15.31 11.09 -48.62
CA LEU A 32 -15.76 12.47 -48.78
C LEU A 32 -14.94 13.23 -49.82
N SER A 33 -13.63 13.01 -49.87
CA SER A 33 -12.73 13.63 -50.85
C SER A 33 -13.03 13.15 -52.28
N ASP A 34 -13.39 11.87 -52.43
CA ASP A 34 -13.71 11.26 -53.72
C ASP A 34 -15.11 11.65 -54.23
N ARG A 35 -16.09 11.80 -53.32
CA ARG A 35 -17.46 12.22 -53.65
C ARG A 35 -17.67 13.73 -53.74
N CYS A 36 -16.74 14.53 -53.23
CA CYS A 36 -16.75 16.00 -53.30
C CYS A 36 -15.43 16.49 -53.92
N PRO A 37 -15.22 16.31 -55.24
CA PRO A 37 -13.97 16.65 -55.93
C PRO A 37 -13.68 18.15 -55.97
N GLN A 38 -14.69 18.98 -55.70
CA GLN A 38 -14.52 20.38 -55.40
C GLN A 38 -14.51 20.52 -53.87
N PRO A 39 -13.43 21.03 -53.24
CA PRO A 39 -13.50 21.36 -51.83
C PRO A 39 -14.67 22.34 -51.67
N LEU A 40 -15.66 21.98 -50.85
CA LEU A 40 -16.70 22.92 -50.41
C LEU A 40 -15.98 24.23 -50.07
N PRO A 41 -16.36 25.39 -50.63
CA PRO A 41 -15.57 26.64 -50.57
C PRO A 41 -15.23 27.14 -49.15
N ASN A 42 -15.70 26.47 -48.10
CA ASN A 42 -15.49 26.77 -46.69
C ASN A 42 -15.18 25.52 -45.82
N VAL A 43 -14.68 24.42 -46.41
CA VAL A 43 -14.29 23.19 -45.67
C VAL A 43 -12.77 22.99 -45.60
N GLN A 44 -11.98 23.79 -46.35
CA GLN A 44 -10.52 23.82 -46.19
C GLN A 44 -10.05 24.37 -44.83
N LYS A 45 -10.95 25.03 -44.10
CA LYS A 45 -10.75 25.33 -42.69
C LYS A 45 -11.09 24.07 -41.90
N LEU A 46 -10.08 23.42 -41.30
CA LEU A 46 -10.28 22.37 -40.28
C LEU A 46 -11.45 22.77 -39.36
N ILE A 47 -12.22 21.82 -38.84
CA ILE A 47 -13.22 22.12 -37.79
C ILE A 47 -12.57 22.96 -36.66
N ALA A 48 -11.30 22.71 -36.35
CA ALA A 48 -10.47 23.50 -35.44
C ALA A 48 -10.31 25.00 -35.79
N THR A 49 -10.54 25.38 -37.04
CA THR A 49 -10.47 26.78 -37.55
C THR A 49 -11.86 27.39 -37.83
N ARG A 50 -12.94 26.64 -37.53
CA ARG A 50 -14.31 27.17 -37.48
C ARG A 50 -14.57 27.67 -36.07
N HIS A 51 -14.29 28.94 -35.83
CA HIS A 51 -14.79 29.62 -34.64
C HIS A 51 -16.30 29.78 -34.78
N SER A 52 -17.08 29.13 -33.92
CA SER A 52 -18.42 29.61 -33.62
C SER A 52 -18.30 30.99 -32.98
N GLU A 53 -19.27 31.88 -33.23
CA GLU A 53 -19.35 33.11 -32.45
C GLU A 53 -19.40 32.74 -30.95
N PRO A 54 -18.64 33.44 -30.08
CA PRO A 54 -18.66 33.17 -28.66
C PRO A 54 -20.10 33.25 -28.14
N SER A 55 -20.52 32.25 -27.37
CA SER A 55 -21.77 32.37 -26.64
C SER A 55 -21.68 33.53 -25.64
N LYS A 56 -22.82 34.01 -25.16
CA LYS A 56 -22.83 35.03 -24.09
C LYS A 56 -22.02 34.58 -22.87
N ARG A 57 -22.05 33.27 -22.55
CA ARG A 57 -21.26 32.69 -21.47
C ARG A 57 -19.76 32.80 -21.78
N ASP A 58 -19.33 32.46 -22.99
CA ASP A 58 -17.93 32.54 -23.40
C ASP A 58 -17.40 33.99 -23.34
N THR A 59 -18.22 34.97 -23.72
CA THR A 59 -17.89 36.40 -23.55
C THR A 59 -17.72 36.76 -22.08
N MET A 60 -18.66 36.37 -21.21
CA MET A 60 -18.58 36.66 -19.78
C MET A 60 -17.38 35.99 -19.10
N GLU A 61 -17.05 34.76 -19.48
CA GLU A 61 -15.85 34.06 -18.99
C GLU A 61 -14.57 34.79 -19.45
N SER A 62 -14.53 35.25 -20.70
CA SER A 62 -13.41 36.04 -21.24
C SER A 62 -13.26 37.39 -20.52
N ASP A 63 -14.37 38.08 -20.25
CA ASP A 63 -14.40 39.34 -19.52
C ASP A 63 -13.86 39.15 -18.09
N ALA A 64 -14.25 38.06 -17.40
CA ALA A 64 -13.74 37.74 -16.07
C ALA A 64 -12.21 37.49 -16.07
N VAL A 65 -11.69 36.79 -17.09
CA VAL A 65 -10.23 36.62 -17.27
C VAL A 65 -9.56 37.97 -17.50
N GLU A 66 -10.15 38.85 -18.32
CA GLU A 66 -9.59 40.17 -18.58
C GLU A 66 -9.55 41.03 -17.30
N LYS A 67 -10.58 40.98 -16.46
CA LYS A 67 -10.58 41.64 -15.15
C LYS A 67 -9.45 41.13 -14.25
N CYS A 68 -9.18 39.82 -14.23
CA CYS A 68 -8.05 39.24 -13.50
C CYS A 68 -6.70 39.82 -13.96
N VAL A 69 -6.51 39.91 -15.28
CA VAL A 69 -5.29 40.48 -15.88
C VAL A 69 -5.15 41.96 -15.54
N ARG A 70 -6.23 42.73 -15.60
CA ARG A 70 -6.23 44.15 -15.22
C ARG A 70 -5.81 44.36 -13.77
N LEU A 71 -6.37 43.58 -12.83
CA LEU A 71 -5.97 43.67 -11.43
C LEU A 71 -4.49 43.31 -11.24
N ARG A 72 -4.00 42.26 -11.90
CA ARG A 72 -2.57 41.89 -11.85
C ARG A 72 -1.67 43.01 -12.33
N ASN A 73 -1.98 43.61 -13.48
CA ASN A 73 -1.18 44.71 -14.03
C ASN A 73 -1.13 45.91 -13.08
N HIS A 74 -2.24 46.22 -12.39
CA HIS A 74 -2.28 47.28 -11.37
C HIS A 74 -1.43 46.95 -10.13
N LEU A 75 -1.43 45.69 -9.70
CA LEU A 75 -0.58 45.22 -8.60
C LEU A 75 0.91 45.34 -8.97
N GLU A 76 1.29 44.85 -10.15
CA GLU A 76 2.67 44.91 -10.66
C GLU A 76 3.15 46.35 -10.91
N ALA A 77 2.25 47.24 -11.34
CA ALA A 77 2.56 48.67 -11.51
C ALA A 77 2.63 49.44 -10.18
N GLY A 78 2.08 48.88 -9.10
CA GLY A 78 1.99 49.53 -7.79
C GLY A 78 1.10 50.77 -7.78
N ASP A 79 0.13 50.88 -8.70
CA ASP A 79 -0.69 52.07 -8.92
C ASP A 79 -2.13 51.95 -8.37
N ILE A 80 -2.34 51.03 -7.41
CA ILE A 80 -3.65 50.71 -6.84
C ILE A 80 -3.70 50.87 -5.32
N THR A 81 -4.80 51.43 -4.81
CA THR A 81 -5.04 51.54 -3.36
C THR A 81 -5.70 50.28 -2.80
N PRO A 82 -5.59 49.98 -1.49
CA PRO A 82 -6.23 48.81 -0.88
C PRO A 82 -7.74 48.71 -1.14
N ALA A 83 -8.46 49.84 -1.08
CA ALA A 83 -9.91 49.87 -1.33
C ALA A 83 -10.26 49.62 -2.81
N GLN A 84 -9.44 50.10 -3.75
CA GLN A 84 -9.62 49.79 -5.18
C GLN A 84 -9.33 48.32 -5.45
N ALA A 85 -8.28 47.77 -4.84
CA ALA A 85 -7.94 46.35 -4.96
C ALA A 85 -9.07 45.46 -4.41
N GLU A 86 -9.64 45.80 -3.25
CA GLU A 86 -10.81 45.09 -2.69
C GLU A 86 -12.00 45.14 -3.64
N SER A 87 -12.35 46.32 -4.16
CA SER A 87 -13.49 46.48 -5.08
C SER A 87 -13.32 45.72 -6.39
N MET A 88 -12.13 45.76 -6.99
CA MET A 88 -11.83 45.00 -8.21
C MET A 88 -11.87 43.49 -7.97
N LEU A 89 -11.35 43.06 -6.82
CA LEU A 89 -11.36 41.66 -6.43
C LEU A 89 -12.79 41.15 -6.18
N GLU A 90 -13.65 41.96 -5.57
CA GLU A 90 -15.08 41.65 -5.37
C GLU A 90 -15.84 41.54 -6.70
N ASP A 91 -15.58 42.43 -7.65
CA ASP A 91 -16.16 42.36 -9.00
C ASP A 91 -15.76 41.06 -9.73
N ILE A 92 -14.46 40.73 -9.71
CA ILE A 92 -13.94 39.46 -10.27
C ILE A 92 -14.63 38.27 -9.61
N TRP A 93 -14.70 38.24 -8.28
CA TRP A 93 -15.25 37.12 -7.56
C TRP A 93 -16.76 36.95 -7.77
N SER A 94 -17.49 38.06 -7.89
CA SER A 94 -18.92 38.05 -8.22
C SER A 94 -19.17 37.42 -9.59
N ASP A 95 -18.33 37.70 -10.58
CA ASP A 95 -18.40 37.06 -11.89
C ASP A 95 -18.15 35.55 -11.80
N LEU A 96 -17.14 35.14 -11.00
CA LEU A 96 -16.86 33.73 -10.79
C LEU A 96 -18.04 32.99 -10.15
N GLU A 97 -18.67 33.59 -9.14
CA GLU A 97 -19.85 33.00 -8.48
C GLU A 97 -21.03 32.91 -9.44
N TYR A 98 -21.28 33.96 -10.22
CA TYR A 98 -22.33 33.99 -11.23
C TYR A 98 -22.14 32.93 -12.32
N LEU A 99 -20.89 32.70 -12.75
CA LEU A 99 -20.53 31.74 -13.79
C LEU A 99 -20.30 30.32 -13.26
N GLU A 100 -20.58 30.06 -11.97
CA GLU A 100 -20.40 28.77 -11.30
C GLU A 100 -18.94 28.26 -11.31
N TYR A 101 -18.01 29.21 -11.17
CA TYR A 101 -16.57 29.02 -11.12
C TYR A 101 -16.02 28.37 -12.41
N PRO A 102 -16.01 29.07 -13.55
CA PRO A 102 -15.49 28.53 -14.80
C PRO A 102 -14.01 28.16 -14.70
N LYS A 103 -13.60 27.15 -15.46
CA LYS A 103 -12.26 26.53 -15.37
C LYS A 103 -11.13 27.53 -15.65
N ALA A 104 -11.22 28.32 -16.72
CA ALA A 104 -10.15 29.23 -17.12
C ALA A 104 -9.84 30.31 -16.07
N PRO A 105 -10.82 31.08 -15.55
CA PRO A 105 -10.60 31.98 -14.41
C PRO A 105 -10.07 31.27 -13.17
N LEU A 106 -10.58 30.07 -12.83
CA LEU A 106 -10.14 29.33 -11.64
C LEU A 106 -8.65 28.97 -11.65
N MET A 107 -8.04 28.77 -12.82
CA MET A 107 -6.60 28.50 -12.91
C MET A 107 -5.74 29.74 -12.64
N ILE A 108 -6.31 30.94 -12.79
CA ILE A 108 -5.60 32.22 -12.67
C ILE A 108 -5.73 32.78 -11.24
N ILE A 109 -6.91 32.60 -10.65
CA ILE A 109 -7.30 33.21 -9.39
C ILE A 109 -6.35 32.92 -8.22
N PRO A 110 -5.87 31.68 -7.96
CA PRO A 110 -4.98 31.42 -6.84
C PRO A 110 -3.71 32.29 -6.86
N ALA A 111 -3.07 32.42 -8.02
CA ALA A 111 -1.88 33.27 -8.17
C ALA A 111 -2.19 34.77 -8.06
N LEU A 112 -3.42 35.19 -8.39
CA LEU A 112 -3.86 36.59 -8.27
C LEU A 112 -4.15 36.96 -6.80
N ILE A 113 -4.94 36.16 -6.09
CA ILE A 113 -5.36 36.48 -4.73
C ILE A 113 -4.24 36.30 -3.69
N LEU A 114 -3.22 35.50 -4.03
CA LEU A 114 -2.01 35.29 -3.22
C LEU A 114 -0.80 36.06 -3.78
N HIS A 115 -1.04 37.05 -4.64
CA HIS A 115 0.02 37.92 -5.14
C HIS A 115 0.64 38.73 -4.00
N ALA A 116 1.97 38.81 -3.93
CA ALA A 116 2.69 39.43 -2.82
C ALA A 116 2.25 40.89 -2.57
N ASP A 117 2.09 41.69 -3.63
CA ASP A 117 1.63 43.08 -3.50
C ASP A 117 0.18 43.20 -3.03
N LEU A 118 -0.70 42.27 -3.41
CA LEU A 118 -2.08 42.27 -2.92
C LEU A 118 -2.12 41.97 -1.42
N ILE A 119 -1.32 41.01 -0.97
CA ILE A 119 -1.19 40.65 0.45
C ILE A 119 -0.56 41.80 1.25
N PHE A 120 0.42 42.49 0.66
CA PHE A 120 0.98 43.71 1.24
C PHE A 120 -0.09 44.80 1.40
N LEU A 121 -0.92 45.05 0.39
CA LEU A 121 -2.05 45.98 0.50
C LEU A 121 -3.08 45.53 1.55
N ALA A 122 -3.37 44.23 1.63
CA ALA A 122 -4.27 43.66 2.62
C ALA A 122 -3.79 43.92 4.05
N SER A 123 -2.48 43.99 4.29
CA SER A 123 -1.94 44.32 5.62
C SER A 123 -2.40 45.68 6.17
N ALA A 124 -2.83 46.59 5.29
CA ALA A 124 -3.36 47.91 5.62
C ALA A 124 -4.89 47.98 5.72
N LEU A 125 -5.62 46.92 5.35
CA LEU A 125 -7.09 46.90 5.30
C LEU A 125 -7.65 45.54 5.74
N GLU A 126 -8.24 45.50 6.94
CA GLU A 126 -8.76 44.27 7.55
C GLU A 126 -9.85 43.58 6.72
N THR A 127 -10.74 44.34 6.07
CA THR A 127 -11.79 43.80 5.20
C THR A 127 -11.21 43.02 4.01
N LEU A 128 -10.09 43.50 3.45
CA LEU A 128 -9.39 42.81 2.36
C LEU A 128 -8.71 41.52 2.85
N VAL A 129 -8.17 41.49 4.07
CA VAL A 129 -7.64 40.25 4.69
C VAL A 129 -8.74 39.22 4.85
N GLU A 130 -9.89 39.60 5.42
CA GLU A 130 -11.04 38.71 5.60
C GLU A 130 -11.53 38.17 4.25
N ARG A 131 -11.55 39.02 3.23
CA ARG A 131 -11.95 38.67 1.87
C ARG A 131 -11.04 37.63 1.25
N VAL A 132 -9.73 37.89 1.22
CA VAL A 132 -8.73 36.96 0.66
C VAL A 132 -8.78 35.64 1.42
N THR A 133 -8.87 35.68 2.76
CA THR A 133 -8.99 34.48 3.60
C THR A 133 -10.23 33.66 3.23
N SER A 134 -11.37 34.31 3.04
CA SER A 134 -12.62 33.64 2.62
C SER A 134 -12.47 33.01 1.23
N MET A 135 -11.86 33.71 0.28
CA MET A 135 -11.60 33.20 -1.06
C MET A 135 -10.66 31.99 -1.06
N VAL A 136 -9.57 32.02 -0.28
CA VAL A 136 -8.63 30.89 -0.13
C VAL A 136 -9.36 29.66 0.42
N ARG A 137 -10.18 29.82 1.47
CA ARG A 137 -11.01 28.71 2.00
C ARG A 137 -11.97 28.17 0.93
N LYS A 138 -12.64 29.06 0.20
CA LYS A 138 -13.57 28.65 -0.85
C LYS A 138 -12.89 27.90 -2.00
N LEU A 139 -11.67 28.30 -2.40
CA LEU A 139 -10.88 27.58 -3.39
C LEU A 139 -10.43 26.22 -2.86
N GLN A 140 -10.08 26.12 -1.58
CA GLN A 140 -9.79 24.84 -0.94
C GLN A 140 -11.00 23.91 -0.98
N ASP A 141 -12.19 24.37 -0.62
CA ASP A 141 -13.44 23.59 -0.72
C ASP A 141 -13.73 23.17 -2.16
N LEU A 142 -13.55 24.07 -3.14
CA LEU A 142 -13.75 23.76 -4.55
C LEU A 142 -12.77 22.71 -5.05
N SER A 143 -11.54 22.68 -4.52
CA SER A 143 -10.52 21.72 -4.93
C SER A 143 -10.91 20.27 -4.63
N GLU A 144 -11.76 20.01 -3.63
CA GLU A 144 -12.20 18.66 -3.26
C GLU A 144 -12.83 17.91 -4.44
N ASN A 145 -13.63 18.61 -5.25
CA ASN A 145 -14.31 18.06 -6.43
C ASN A 145 -13.66 18.50 -7.75
N ARG A 146 -12.61 19.33 -7.69
CA ARG A 146 -11.91 19.90 -8.84
C ARG A 146 -10.41 19.74 -8.62
N GLY A 147 -9.93 18.50 -8.75
CA GLY A 147 -8.55 18.10 -8.41
C GLY A 147 -7.47 18.96 -9.06
N TYR A 148 -7.69 19.42 -10.29
CA TYR A 148 -6.79 20.33 -11.01
C TYR A 148 -6.52 21.66 -10.29
N LEU A 149 -7.36 22.07 -9.32
CA LEU A 149 -7.16 23.30 -8.53
C LEU A 149 -6.15 23.12 -7.40
N LEU A 150 -5.85 21.87 -6.99
CA LEU A 150 -4.89 21.58 -5.91
C LEU A 150 -3.52 22.20 -6.19
N SER A 151 -2.96 21.90 -7.36
CA SER A 151 -1.63 22.34 -7.77
C SER A 151 -1.49 23.87 -7.79
N PRO A 152 -2.29 24.64 -8.55
CA PRO A 152 -2.15 26.09 -8.60
C PRO A 152 -2.38 26.75 -7.23
N LEU A 153 -3.30 26.24 -6.40
CA LEU A 153 -3.55 26.79 -5.06
C LEU A 153 -2.38 26.56 -4.11
N VAL A 154 -1.92 25.31 -3.99
CA VAL A 154 -0.83 24.98 -3.06
C VAL A 154 0.49 25.61 -3.51
N CYS A 155 0.78 25.67 -4.81
CA CYS A 155 1.96 26.35 -5.34
C CYS A 155 1.92 27.86 -5.05
N ALA A 156 0.77 28.52 -5.21
CA ALA A 156 0.62 29.94 -4.89
C ALA A 156 0.80 30.21 -3.39
N VAL A 157 0.19 29.38 -2.52
CA VAL A 157 0.39 29.48 -1.06
C VAL A 157 1.86 29.26 -0.70
N ARG A 158 2.49 28.22 -1.25
CA ARG A 158 3.91 27.94 -1.03
C ARG A 158 4.78 29.14 -1.42
N GLY A 159 4.60 29.66 -2.63
CA GLY A 159 5.39 30.78 -3.15
C GLY A 159 5.26 32.02 -2.27
N LEU A 160 4.04 32.37 -1.86
CA LEU A 160 3.78 33.51 -0.97
C LEU A 160 4.43 33.34 0.41
N ILE A 161 4.18 32.21 1.07
CA ILE A 161 4.61 31.96 2.46
C ILE A 161 6.12 31.84 2.58
N LEU A 162 6.80 31.30 1.56
CA LEU A 162 8.25 31.15 1.58
C LEU A 162 9.01 32.39 1.11
N SER A 163 8.33 33.35 0.46
CA SER A 163 8.96 34.59 -0.05
C SER A 163 8.70 35.83 0.81
N SER A 164 7.65 35.83 1.63
CA SER A 164 7.25 36.99 2.43
C SER A 164 6.87 36.61 3.87
N SER A 165 7.57 37.18 4.84
CA SER A 165 7.22 37.04 6.26
C SER A 165 5.98 37.88 6.61
N GLY A 166 4.96 37.27 7.20
CA GLY A 166 3.72 37.94 7.64
C GLY A 166 2.49 37.73 6.76
N ALA A 167 2.60 36.88 5.73
CA ALA A 167 1.51 36.51 4.83
C ALA A 167 0.48 35.53 5.44
N ASP A 168 0.75 35.00 6.63
CA ASP A 168 -0.10 34.07 7.39
C ASP A 168 -1.45 34.66 7.81
N LYS A 169 -1.59 35.99 7.86
CA LYS A 169 -2.88 36.62 8.17
C LYS A 169 -3.97 36.32 7.15
N CYS A 170 -3.61 36.12 5.89
CA CYS A 170 -4.55 35.87 4.80
C CYS A 170 -4.73 34.37 4.52
N VAL A 171 -3.85 33.52 5.05
CA VAL A 171 -3.86 32.07 4.80
C VAL A 171 -3.89 31.35 6.15
N PRO A 172 -4.98 30.65 6.50
CA PRO A 172 -5.05 29.89 7.75
C PRO A 172 -4.19 28.62 7.62
N LEU A 173 -2.87 28.77 7.78
CA LEU A 173 -1.87 27.75 7.42
C LEU A 173 -2.07 26.42 8.14
N GLU A 174 -2.41 26.43 9.42
CA GLU A 174 -2.65 25.21 10.18
C GLU A 174 -3.80 24.39 9.55
N ASP A 175 -4.97 25.02 9.37
CA ASP A 175 -6.14 24.36 8.78
C ASP A 175 -5.89 23.96 7.32
N PHE A 176 -5.17 24.80 6.57
CA PHE A 176 -4.83 24.55 5.17
C PHE A 176 -3.99 23.28 5.02
N ILE A 177 -2.91 23.15 5.81
CA ILE A 177 -2.01 21.98 5.78
C ILE A 177 -2.75 20.73 6.27
N ILE A 178 -3.50 20.84 7.37
CA ILE A 178 -4.21 19.69 7.95
C ILE A 178 -5.27 19.17 6.99
N SER A 179 -6.09 20.04 6.40
CA SER A 179 -7.15 19.64 5.47
C SER A 179 -6.61 18.80 4.32
N TYR A 180 -5.56 19.26 3.63
CA TYR A 180 -4.94 18.50 2.54
C TYR A 180 -4.14 17.27 2.99
N SER A 181 -3.62 17.27 4.21
CA SER A 181 -2.98 16.08 4.79
C SER A 181 -4.01 14.99 5.08
N GLU A 182 -5.22 15.36 5.50
CA GLU A 182 -6.30 14.44 5.85
C GLU A 182 -7.08 13.95 4.63
N THR A 183 -7.42 14.84 3.70
CA THR A 183 -8.22 14.52 2.52
C THR A 183 -7.65 15.21 1.30
N LEU A 184 -7.05 14.43 0.41
CA LEU A 184 -6.66 14.92 -0.90
C LEU A 184 -7.87 14.90 -1.86
N PRO A 185 -7.95 15.89 -2.77
CA PRO A 185 -8.89 15.84 -3.89
C PRO A 185 -8.82 14.53 -4.65
N LYS A 186 -9.98 13.95 -4.95
CA LYS A 186 -10.07 12.79 -5.82
C LYS A 186 -10.53 13.23 -7.20
N PRO A 187 -9.89 12.76 -8.28
CA PRO A 187 -10.33 13.11 -9.61
C PRO A 187 -11.75 12.57 -9.82
N THR A 188 -12.63 13.42 -10.34
CA THR A 188 -13.99 13.02 -10.72
C THR A 188 -13.92 12.08 -11.93
N VAL A 189 -14.97 11.29 -12.14
CA VAL A 189 -15.07 10.43 -13.34
C VAL A 189 -14.93 11.25 -14.63
N ASP A 190 -15.51 12.44 -14.66
CA ASP A 190 -15.40 13.35 -15.80
C ASP A 190 -13.95 13.80 -16.03
N LEU A 191 -13.22 14.18 -14.98
CA LEU A 191 -11.81 14.56 -15.10
C LEU A 191 -10.93 13.39 -15.57
N GLN A 192 -11.19 12.18 -15.06
CA GLN A 192 -10.50 10.97 -15.50
C GLN A 192 -10.77 10.67 -16.99
N LEU A 193 -12.01 10.87 -17.43
CA LEU A 193 -12.40 10.72 -18.83
C LEU A 193 -11.72 11.78 -19.71
N GLU A 194 -11.65 13.03 -19.26
CA GLU A 194 -10.97 14.12 -19.96
C GLU A 194 -9.46 13.86 -20.10
N ASP A 195 -8.77 13.42 -19.03
CA ASP A 195 -7.34 13.06 -19.08
C ASP A 195 -7.09 11.88 -20.04
N ALA A 196 -7.90 10.83 -19.94
CA ALA A 196 -7.82 9.68 -20.84
C ALA A 196 -8.06 10.08 -22.31
N THR A 197 -9.04 10.96 -22.55
CA THR A 197 -9.37 11.44 -23.90
C THR A 197 -8.24 12.30 -24.47
N ALA A 198 -7.67 13.21 -23.68
CA ALA A 198 -6.53 14.03 -24.10
C ALA A 198 -5.35 13.16 -24.53
N HIS A 199 -5.04 12.12 -23.75
CA HIS A 199 -3.98 11.17 -24.09
C HIS A 199 -4.28 10.38 -25.39
N LEU A 200 -5.50 9.87 -25.55
CA LEU A 200 -5.92 9.16 -26.76
C LEU A 200 -5.87 10.05 -28.00
N LEU A 201 -6.22 11.32 -27.88
CA LEU A 201 -6.14 12.30 -28.97
C LEU A 201 -4.71 12.55 -29.41
N GLN A 202 -3.76 12.66 -28.47
CA GLN A 202 -2.34 12.80 -28.79
C GLN A 202 -1.80 11.58 -29.55
N LEU A 203 -2.21 10.37 -29.15
CA LEU A 203 -1.82 9.13 -29.84
C LEU A 203 -2.41 9.04 -31.25
N ALA A 204 -3.67 9.46 -31.43
CA ALA A 204 -4.35 9.41 -32.71
C ALA A 204 -3.90 10.51 -33.69
N ALA A 205 -3.48 11.66 -33.17
CA ALA A 205 -3.03 12.81 -33.95
C ALA A 205 -1.82 13.48 -33.29
N PRO A 206 -0.58 13.03 -33.60
CA PRO A 206 0.66 13.58 -33.02
C PRO A 206 0.84 15.09 -33.23
N GLY A 207 0.21 15.68 -34.26
CA GLY A 207 0.18 17.14 -34.44
C GLY A 207 -0.52 17.92 -33.32
N LEU A 208 -1.22 17.23 -32.40
CA LEU A 208 -1.87 17.79 -31.21
C LEU A 208 -1.09 17.51 -29.92
N GLU A 209 0.19 17.14 -29.99
CA GLU A 209 1.06 16.92 -28.83
C GLU A 209 0.98 18.04 -27.77
N ASN A 210 0.78 19.30 -28.20
CA ASN A 210 0.67 20.46 -27.31
C ASN A 210 -0.69 20.60 -26.60
N LEU A 211 -1.70 19.77 -26.90
CA LEU A 211 -3.03 19.78 -26.27
C LEU A 211 -3.19 18.63 -25.27
N GLY A 212 -2.19 18.44 -24.41
CA GLY A 212 -2.21 17.45 -23.34
C GLY A 212 -2.94 17.91 -22.08
N TYR A 213 -2.88 17.09 -21.03
CA TYR A 213 -3.41 17.45 -19.71
C TYR A 213 -2.90 18.83 -19.26
N GLU A 214 -1.60 19.05 -19.38
CA GLU A 214 -0.93 20.26 -18.91
C GLU A 214 -1.41 21.51 -19.65
N HIS A 215 -1.84 21.39 -20.91
CA HIS A 215 -2.41 22.51 -21.65
C HIS A 215 -3.76 22.94 -21.07
N TYR A 216 -4.59 21.97 -20.67
CA TYR A 216 -5.96 22.24 -20.21
C TYR A 216 -6.05 22.49 -18.70
N PHE A 217 -5.20 21.83 -17.90
CA PHE A 217 -5.29 21.78 -16.44
C PHE A 217 -4.03 22.29 -15.74
N GLY A 218 -2.98 22.63 -16.48
CA GLY A 218 -1.70 23.02 -15.90
C GLY A 218 -1.03 21.83 -15.20
N ASP A 219 -0.34 22.12 -14.11
CA ASP A 219 0.43 21.12 -13.39
C ASP A 219 -0.47 20.07 -12.70
N ARG A 220 -0.08 18.81 -12.82
CA ARG A 220 -0.75 17.69 -12.14
C ARG A 220 -0.75 17.86 -10.61
N GLU A 221 -1.69 17.18 -9.97
CA GLU A 221 -1.88 17.15 -8.52
C GLU A 221 -0.61 16.73 -7.77
N ALA A 222 0.21 15.86 -8.37
CA ALA A 222 1.51 15.46 -7.84
C ALA A 222 2.45 16.66 -7.57
N CYS A 223 2.46 17.66 -8.45
CA CYS A 223 3.19 18.91 -8.26
C CYS A 223 2.64 19.69 -7.05
N GLY A 224 1.32 19.76 -6.90
CA GLY A 224 0.67 20.37 -5.73
C GLY A 224 1.01 19.66 -4.42
N ILE A 225 1.06 18.33 -4.40
CA ILE A 225 1.44 17.54 -3.22
C ILE A 225 2.93 17.75 -2.90
N ALA A 226 3.81 17.75 -3.92
CA ALA A 226 5.21 18.09 -3.73
C ALA A 226 5.39 19.52 -3.18
N ALA A 227 4.57 20.48 -3.63
CA ALA A 227 4.57 21.84 -3.11
C ALA A 227 4.10 21.91 -1.66
N LEU A 228 3.10 21.11 -1.26
CA LEU A 228 2.65 21.01 0.14
C LEU A 228 3.78 20.47 1.02
N VAL A 229 4.42 19.37 0.60
CA VAL A 229 5.51 18.73 1.34
C VAL A 229 6.72 19.67 1.44
N ASP A 230 7.10 20.35 0.35
CA ASP A 230 8.20 21.32 0.35
C ASP A 230 7.89 22.55 1.23
N LEU A 231 6.66 23.07 1.17
CA LEU A 231 6.19 24.14 2.07
C LEU A 231 6.36 23.73 3.54
N VAL A 232 5.81 22.58 3.94
CA VAL A 232 5.91 22.08 5.33
C VAL A 232 7.37 21.89 5.74
N SER A 233 8.23 21.41 4.83
CA SER A 233 9.65 21.17 5.11
C SER A 233 10.47 22.43 5.40
N ARG A 234 9.96 23.61 5.02
CA ARG A 234 10.63 24.91 5.16
C ARG A 234 9.93 25.85 6.15
N LEU A 235 8.69 25.51 6.53
CA LEU A 235 7.76 26.38 7.23
C LEU A 235 8.31 26.90 8.57
N GLY A 236 9.07 26.08 9.29
CA GLY A 236 9.61 26.39 10.61
C GLY A 236 10.62 27.54 10.63
N ALA A 237 11.17 27.93 9.48
CA ALA A 237 12.04 29.09 9.38
C ALA A 237 11.32 30.40 9.73
N TYR A 238 10.01 30.48 9.43
CA TYR A 238 9.19 31.66 9.68
C TYR A 238 8.06 31.41 10.70
N TYR A 239 7.53 30.18 10.74
CA TYR A 239 6.31 29.84 11.47
C TYR A 239 6.47 28.60 12.37
N PRO A 240 7.40 28.59 13.34
CA PRO A 240 7.65 27.43 14.21
C PRO A 240 6.43 27.03 15.04
N ASP A 241 5.60 27.99 15.46
CA ASP A 241 4.37 27.73 16.23
C ASP A 241 3.32 26.98 15.40
N VAL A 242 3.18 27.32 14.11
CA VAL A 242 2.27 26.63 13.18
C VAL A 242 2.74 25.20 12.95
N VAL A 243 4.05 24.99 12.75
CA VAL A 243 4.63 23.65 12.60
C VAL A 243 4.31 22.77 13.81
N LYS A 244 4.43 23.31 15.02
CA LYS A 244 4.07 22.60 16.25
C LYS A 244 2.57 22.32 16.34
N ALA A 245 1.72 23.28 16.02
CA ALA A 245 0.26 23.12 16.05
C ALA A 245 -0.22 22.03 15.08
N VAL A 246 0.33 22.00 13.85
CA VAL A 246 0.05 20.95 12.86
C VAL A 246 0.44 19.57 13.40
N LEU A 247 1.64 19.44 13.98
CA LEU A 247 2.08 18.18 14.59
C LEU A 247 1.14 17.74 15.72
N ASP A 248 0.83 18.66 16.65
CA ASP A 248 0.01 18.37 17.83
C ASP A 248 -1.39 17.88 17.41
N ARG A 249 -2.03 18.53 16.43
CA ARG A 249 -3.37 18.18 15.98
C ARG A 249 -3.42 16.85 15.21
N LEU A 250 -2.45 16.61 14.31
CA LEU A 250 -2.33 15.33 13.62
C LEU A 250 -2.03 14.20 14.61
N LEU A 251 -0.99 14.34 15.44
CA LEU A 251 -0.59 13.31 16.41
C LEU A 251 -1.71 13.00 17.40
N GLN A 252 -2.43 14.02 17.87
CA GLN A 252 -3.53 13.83 18.81
C GLN A 252 -4.66 12.99 18.21
N ARG A 253 -4.99 13.17 16.92
CA ARG A 253 -5.98 12.34 16.23
C ARG A 253 -5.53 10.88 16.17
N TRP A 254 -4.26 10.62 15.87
CA TRP A 254 -3.68 9.28 15.89
C TRP A 254 -3.62 8.67 17.28
N ALA A 255 -3.31 9.44 18.32
CA ALA A 255 -3.23 8.98 19.70
C ALA A 255 -4.63 8.70 20.32
N LYS A 256 -5.68 9.38 19.85
CA LYS A 256 -7.07 9.20 20.35
C LYS A 256 -7.88 8.18 19.56
N GLN A 257 -7.29 7.48 18.59
CA GLN A 257 -8.01 6.53 17.75
C GLN A 257 -8.60 5.34 18.55
N SER A 258 -9.72 4.80 18.07
CA SER A 258 -10.36 3.64 18.68
C SER A 258 -9.48 2.39 18.62
N THR A 259 -9.52 1.58 19.69
CA THR A 259 -8.77 0.33 19.80
C THR A 259 -9.73 -0.89 19.88
N PRO A 260 -9.48 -1.97 19.12
CA PRO A 260 -8.42 -2.13 18.12
C PRO A 260 -8.67 -1.25 16.87
N PRO A 261 -7.63 -0.70 16.23
CA PRO A 261 -7.83 0.08 15.02
C PRO A 261 -8.32 -0.80 13.87
N PRO A 262 -9.15 -0.27 12.96
CA PRO A 262 -9.60 -1.02 11.79
C PRO A 262 -8.41 -1.29 10.85
N THR A 263 -8.43 -2.42 10.15
CA THR A 263 -7.37 -2.84 9.22
C THR A 263 -7.07 -1.77 8.17
N VAL A 264 -8.10 -1.08 7.68
CA VAL A 264 -7.99 0.10 6.81
C VAL A 264 -8.84 1.20 7.44
N SER A 265 -8.21 2.33 7.74
CA SER A 265 -8.89 3.50 8.30
C SER A 265 -9.12 4.53 7.19
N PRO A 266 -10.34 5.05 6.97
CA PRO A 266 -10.62 5.97 5.86
C PRO A 266 -9.96 7.34 6.01
N TRP A 267 -9.56 7.71 7.23
CA TRP A 267 -8.98 9.02 7.53
C TRP A 267 -7.46 9.02 7.67
N LYS A 268 -6.82 7.84 7.77
CA LYS A 268 -5.36 7.75 7.88
C LYS A 268 -4.79 7.82 6.49
N SER A 269 -3.74 8.60 6.33
CA SER A 269 -2.98 8.66 5.08
C SER A 269 -1.49 8.59 5.34
N THR A 270 -0.74 8.13 4.35
CA THR A 270 0.72 8.24 4.35
C THR A 270 1.16 9.71 4.46
N LEU A 271 0.43 10.63 3.80
CA LEU A 271 0.75 12.06 3.80
C LEU A 271 0.75 12.67 5.20
N GLN A 272 -0.17 12.27 6.09
CA GLN A 272 -0.14 12.70 7.50
C GLN A 272 1.18 12.36 8.16
N LEU A 273 1.69 11.14 7.98
CA LEU A 273 2.94 10.69 8.60
C LEU A 273 4.16 11.39 7.98
N GLN A 274 4.13 11.69 6.67
CA GLN A 274 5.16 12.48 5.99
C GLN A 274 5.22 13.91 6.56
N VAL A 275 4.06 14.55 6.71
CA VAL A 275 3.94 15.89 7.32
C VAL A 275 4.39 15.87 8.78
N MET A 276 3.97 14.88 9.57
CA MET A 276 4.39 14.73 10.96
C MET A 276 5.92 14.57 11.09
N LEU A 277 6.57 13.80 10.19
CA LEU A 277 8.03 13.68 10.18
C LEU A 277 8.70 15.03 9.96
N LEU A 278 8.26 15.79 8.95
CA LEU A 278 8.81 17.12 8.65
C LEU A 278 8.59 18.11 9.81
N CYS A 279 7.42 18.06 10.45
CA CYS A 279 7.14 18.89 11.62
C CYS A 279 8.02 18.49 12.81
N CYS A 280 8.25 17.20 13.03
CA CYS A 280 9.18 16.71 14.05
C CYS A 280 10.60 17.21 13.82
N GLU A 281 11.13 17.13 12.60
CA GLU A 281 12.50 17.61 12.29
C GLU A 281 12.73 19.07 12.66
N GLN A 282 11.68 19.89 12.58
CA GLN A 282 11.75 21.33 12.84
C GLN A 282 11.44 21.69 14.31
N SER A 283 10.55 20.95 14.98
CA SER A 283 10.06 21.30 16.33
C SER A 283 10.79 20.58 17.47
N MET A 284 11.25 19.34 17.25
CA MET A 284 11.93 18.53 18.28
C MET A 284 13.19 19.17 18.84
N PRO A 285 14.09 19.79 18.04
CA PRO A 285 15.31 20.38 18.57
C PRO A 285 15.09 21.49 19.60
N THR A 286 13.95 22.17 19.55
CA THR A 286 13.60 23.31 20.42
C THR A 286 12.68 22.97 21.58
N LEU A 287 12.12 21.75 21.61
CA LEU A 287 11.16 21.34 22.63
C LEU A 287 11.83 21.12 24.00
N ASP A 288 11.11 21.47 25.07
CA ASP A 288 11.55 21.12 26.42
C ASP A 288 11.45 19.61 26.68
N ALA A 289 12.20 19.13 27.67
CA ALA A 289 12.29 17.70 27.97
C ALA A 289 10.94 17.05 28.34
N SER A 290 10.03 17.79 28.97
CA SER A 290 8.72 17.25 29.37
C SER A 290 7.80 17.09 28.15
N ALA A 291 7.75 18.11 27.29
CA ALA A 291 6.98 18.07 26.06
C ALA A 291 7.51 17.00 25.08
N LEU A 292 8.83 16.90 24.95
CA LEU A 292 9.48 15.88 24.13
C LEU A 292 9.12 14.45 24.58
N LEU A 293 9.09 14.20 25.89
CA LEU A 293 8.68 12.90 26.44
C LEU A 293 7.22 12.55 26.16
N LEU A 294 6.33 13.54 26.15
CA LEU A 294 4.91 13.35 25.81
C LEU A 294 4.74 12.99 24.34
N VAL A 295 5.38 13.74 23.43
CA VAL A 295 5.34 13.46 21.99
C VAL A 295 5.89 12.06 21.70
N LEU A 296 7.05 11.72 22.27
CA LEU A 296 7.64 10.40 22.10
C LEU A 296 6.74 9.28 22.66
N ARG A 297 6.10 9.50 23.82
CA ARG A 297 5.14 8.55 24.38
C ARG A 297 3.98 8.32 23.41
N ASP A 298 3.44 9.38 22.82
CA ASP A 298 2.29 9.28 21.92
C ASP A 298 2.66 8.56 20.62
N PHE A 299 3.84 8.81 20.05
CA PHE A 299 4.35 8.03 18.92
C PHE A 299 4.56 6.54 19.25
N HIS A 300 5.14 6.23 20.40
CA HIS A 300 5.28 4.84 20.86
C HIS A 300 3.91 4.17 21.04
N TYR A 301 2.93 4.87 21.60
CA TYR A 301 1.56 4.38 21.72
C TYR A 301 0.93 4.11 20.34
N VAL A 302 1.01 5.07 19.41
CA VAL A 302 0.48 4.92 18.05
C VAL A 302 1.13 3.74 17.33
N LEU A 303 2.47 3.62 17.41
CA LEU A 303 3.21 2.47 16.87
C LEU A 303 2.77 1.15 17.51
N SER A 304 2.35 1.16 18.77
CA SER A 304 1.90 -0.06 19.44
C SER A 304 0.58 -0.58 18.88
N ILE A 305 -0.35 0.29 18.53
CA ILE A 305 -1.67 -0.10 18.04
C ILE A 305 -1.73 -0.25 16.52
N GLU A 306 -0.83 0.39 15.77
CA GLU A 306 -0.87 0.40 14.31
C GLU A 306 -0.66 -1.00 13.69
N SER A 307 -1.50 -1.36 12.72
CA SER A 307 -1.49 -2.67 12.10
C SER A 307 -0.78 -2.71 10.74
N LEU A 308 -0.76 -1.59 10.01
CA LEU A 308 -0.29 -1.50 8.63
C LEU A 308 1.25 -1.36 8.54
N PRO A 309 1.95 -2.22 7.77
CA PRO A 309 3.41 -2.19 7.65
C PRO A 309 3.95 -0.82 7.20
N ARG A 310 3.34 -0.20 6.19
CA ARG A 310 3.71 1.12 5.67
C ARG A 310 3.69 2.21 6.75
N TYR A 311 2.61 2.29 7.53
CA TYR A 311 2.51 3.27 8.62
C TYR A 311 3.49 2.99 9.74
N ARG A 312 3.70 1.72 10.09
CA ARG A 312 4.71 1.32 11.09
C ARG A 312 6.12 1.69 10.64
N TYR A 313 6.44 1.61 9.36
CA TYR A 313 7.72 2.04 8.80
C TYR A 313 7.94 3.54 9.04
N LEU A 314 7.00 4.38 8.62
CA LEU A 314 7.10 5.85 8.77
C LEU A 314 7.11 6.27 10.24
N LEU A 315 6.29 5.65 11.10
CA LEU A 315 6.32 5.88 12.55
C LEU A 315 7.67 5.49 13.16
N SER A 316 8.25 4.36 12.74
CA SER A 316 9.58 3.94 13.20
C SER A 316 10.65 4.92 12.73
N TRP A 317 10.51 5.51 11.54
CA TRP A 317 11.39 6.55 11.04
C TRP A 317 11.32 7.81 11.92
N ILE A 318 10.13 8.32 12.21
CA ILE A 318 9.93 9.48 13.09
C ILE A 318 10.58 9.23 14.46
N ILE A 319 10.30 8.08 15.07
CA ILE A 319 10.84 7.71 16.37
C ILE A 319 12.37 7.61 16.33
N ALA A 320 12.95 6.97 15.31
CA ALA A 320 14.40 6.86 15.16
C ALA A 320 15.08 8.22 15.03
N ARG A 321 14.46 9.17 14.33
CA ARG A 321 14.95 10.56 14.19
C ARG A 321 14.92 11.32 15.51
N ILE A 322 13.85 11.18 16.30
CA ILE A 322 13.78 11.75 17.65
C ILE A 322 14.94 11.22 18.52
N TYR A 323 15.21 9.91 18.48
CA TYR A 323 16.32 9.31 19.23
C TYR A 323 17.71 9.69 18.69
N LEU A 324 17.84 9.95 17.39
CA LEU A 324 19.06 10.47 16.79
C LEU A 324 19.40 11.85 17.38
N GLN A 325 18.42 12.75 17.41
CA GLN A 325 18.57 14.11 17.92
C GLN A 325 18.71 14.17 19.45
N HIS A 326 18.04 13.27 20.21
CA HIS A 326 17.98 13.32 21.67
C HIS A 326 18.54 12.04 22.33
N LYS A 327 19.88 11.96 22.39
CA LYS A 327 20.62 10.77 22.88
C LYS A 327 20.21 10.29 24.27
N HIS A 328 19.87 11.22 25.17
CA HIS A 328 19.49 10.94 26.56
C HIS A 328 18.19 10.10 26.67
N LEU A 329 17.38 10.03 25.62
CA LEU A 329 16.15 9.24 25.59
C LEU A 329 16.37 7.78 25.16
N ARG A 330 17.47 7.46 24.49
CA ARG A 330 17.76 6.12 23.92
C ARG A 330 17.66 4.96 24.92
N PRO A 331 18.04 5.10 26.22
CA PRO A 331 17.86 4.03 27.21
C PRO A 331 16.40 3.55 27.37
N ARG A 332 15.42 4.39 26.99
CA ARG A 332 13.99 4.03 27.03
C ARG A 332 13.68 2.83 26.14
N ILE A 333 14.27 2.74 24.94
CA ILE A 333 14.07 1.60 24.04
C ILE A 333 14.48 0.30 24.74
N LEU A 334 15.64 0.31 25.39
CA LEU A 334 16.15 -0.85 26.12
C LEU A 334 15.21 -1.25 27.27
N SER A 335 14.70 -0.25 28.01
CA SER A 335 13.75 -0.51 29.09
C SER A 335 12.45 -1.14 28.59
N GLU A 336 11.94 -0.71 27.43
CA GLU A 336 10.73 -1.26 26.81
C GLU A 336 10.98 -2.68 26.26
N LEU A 337 12.14 -2.93 25.64
CA LEU A 337 12.55 -4.24 25.15
C LEU A 337 12.72 -5.30 26.25
N LEU A 338 12.99 -4.89 27.49
CA LEU A 338 13.22 -5.76 28.65
C LEU A 338 11.97 -5.95 29.53
N THR A 339 10.82 -5.39 29.14
CA THR A 339 9.56 -5.50 29.91
C THR A 339 9.01 -6.92 29.95
N LYS A 340 8.68 -7.47 31.13
CA LYS A 340 8.21 -8.87 31.27
C LYS A 340 6.92 -9.21 30.50
N ASP A 341 6.15 -8.22 30.07
CA ASP A 341 4.93 -8.41 29.28
C ASP A 341 5.19 -8.42 27.75
N HIS A 342 6.17 -9.22 27.32
CA HIS A 342 6.44 -9.42 25.88
C HIS A 342 5.28 -10.11 25.13
N HIS A 343 4.20 -10.46 25.83
CA HIS A 343 3.09 -11.22 25.30
C HIS A 343 1.89 -10.36 24.87
N SER A 344 1.69 -9.17 25.43
CA SER A 344 0.55 -8.33 25.06
C SER A 344 0.63 -7.77 23.64
N ASN A 345 1.83 -7.45 23.12
CA ASN A 345 1.96 -6.85 21.79
C ASN A 345 3.22 -7.25 20.97
N PRO A 346 3.19 -8.38 20.26
CA PRO A 346 4.33 -8.89 19.49
C PRO A 346 4.78 -8.00 18.32
N LYS A 347 3.85 -7.28 17.68
CA LYS A 347 4.16 -6.41 16.53
C LYS A 347 4.92 -5.17 17.00
N TYR A 348 4.45 -4.55 18.09
CA TYR A 348 5.12 -3.42 18.70
C TYR A 348 6.57 -3.74 19.07
N LEU A 349 6.78 -4.87 19.76
CA LEU A 349 8.12 -5.30 20.16
C LEU A 349 9.03 -5.53 18.94
N ALA A 350 8.49 -6.08 17.84
CA ALA A 350 9.25 -6.24 16.61
C ALA A 350 9.70 -4.88 16.02
N SER A 351 8.82 -3.87 15.99
CA SER A 351 9.24 -2.52 15.56
C SER A 351 10.25 -1.88 16.52
N LEU A 352 10.12 -2.10 17.84
CA LEU A 352 11.11 -1.61 18.80
C LEU A 352 12.50 -2.24 18.61
N MET A 353 12.59 -3.52 18.23
CA MET A 353 13.88 -4.14 17.90
C MET A 353 14.55 -3.45 16.71
N LYS A 354 13.77 -3.15 15.66
CA LYS A 354 14.24 -2.42 14.48
C LYS A 354 14.75 -1.04 14.87
N VAL A 355 13.94 -0.25 15.58
CA VAL A 355 14.32 1.08 16.06
C VAL A 355 15.55 1.00 16.96
N GLY A 356 15.64 0.00 17.84
CA GLY A 356 16.80 -0.22 18.70
C GLY A 356 18.08 -0.47 17.91
N VAL A 357 18.05 -1.32 16.88
CA VAL A 357 19.22 -1.56 16.03
C VAL A 357 19.55 -0.34 15.17
N MET A 358 18.56 0.37 14.62
CA MET A 358 18.80 1.64 13.92
C MET A 358 19.51 2.65 14.81
N VAL A 359 19.04 2.83 16.05
CA VAL A 359 19.65 3.72 17.05
C VAL A 359 21.05 3.22 17.43
N GLY A 360 21.23 1.91 17.58
CA GLY A 360 22.52 1.31 17.89
C GLY A 360 23.59 1.55 16.82
N LYS A 361 23.17 1.73 15.55
CA LYS A 361 24.07 2.05 14.41
C LYS A 361 24.53 3.50 14.34
N PHE A 362 23.96 4.40 15.16
CA PHE A 362 24.41 5.80 15.16
C PHE A 362 25.84 5.91 15.70
N ASP A 363 26.66 6.74 15.07
CA ASP A 363 28.10 6.91 15.37
C ASP A 363 28.40 7.16 16.86
N ASP A 364 27.43 7.72 17.58
CA ASP A 364 27.53 8.16 18.96
C ASP A 364 26.81 7.25 19.99
N SER A 365 26.21 6.13 19.57
CA SER A 365 25.58 5.17 20.49
C SER A 365 26.61 4.32 21.25
N GLY A 366 27.71 3.96 20.57
CA GLY A 366 28.85 3.25 21.16
C GLY A 366 28.58 1.80 21.60
N ALA A 367 29.66 1.12 21.97
CA ALA A 367 29.64 -0.31 22.29
C ALA A 367 28.79 -0.69 23.53
N ASP A 368 28.63 0.21 24.52
CA ASP A 368 27.83 -0.05 25.72
C ASP A 368 26.33 -0.20 25.39
N TYR A 369 25.80 0.69 24.55
CA TYR A 369 24.41 0.57 24.08
C TYR A 369 24.24 -0.71 23.24
N GLY A 370 25.17 -0.96 22.31
CA GLY A 370 25.18 -2.16 21.48
C GLY A 370 25.19 -3.45 22.32
N LEU A 371 26.01 -3.52 23.37
CA LEU A 371 26.11 -4.67 24.26
C LEU A 371 24.79 -4.93 25.01
N LYS A 372 24.15 -3.87 25.53
CA LYS A 372 22.86 -3.97 26.20
C LYS A 372 21.76 -4.40 25.25
N LEU A 373 21.77 -3.87 24.02
CA LEU A 373 20.81 -4.24 22.98
C LEU A 373 20.98 -5.70 22.55
N ALA A 374 22.21 -6.14 22.25
CA ALA A 374 22.51 -7.53 21.92
C ALA A 374 22.06 -8.48 23.03
N SER A 375 22.36 -8.13 24.29
CA SER A 375 21.91 -8.89 25.46
C SER A 375 20.37 -8.98 25.56
N ALA A 376 19.64 -7.92 25.21
CA ALA A 376 18.18 -7.94 25.18
C ALA A 376 17.63 -8.80 24.02
N LEU A 377 18.31 -8.85 22.87
CA LEU A 377 17.88 -9.61 21.71
C LEU A 377 18.06 -11.14 21.87
N VAL A 378 19.04 -11.61 22.65
CA VAL A 378 19.29 -13.06 22.86
C VAL A 378 18.04 -13.83 23.31
N PRO A 379 17.36 -13.48 24.42
CA PRO A 379 16.15 -14.20 24.83
C PRO A 379 14.99 -14.03 23.83
N LEU A 380 14.95 -12.91 23.11
CA LEU A 380 13.92 -12.63 22.10
C LEU A 380 14.11 -13.50 20.85
N ALA A 381 15.35 -13.78 20.45
CA ALA A 381 15.72 -14.71 19.38
C ALA A 381 15.39 -16.17 19.70
N ALA A 382 15.08 -16.48 20.97
CA ALA A 382 14.56 -17.77 21.42
C ALA A 382 13.06 -17.75 21.76
N SER A 383 12.36 -16.63 21.52
CA SER A 383 10.94 -16.46 21.89
C SER A 383 10.05 -17.54 21.25
N SER A 384 9.01 -18.00 21.96
CA SER A 384 8.01 -18.91 21.41
C SER A 384 7.15 -18.23 20.31
N LYS A 385 7.03 -16.90 20.35
CA LYS A 385 6.26 -16.13 19.36
C LYS A 385 7.08 -15.91 18.09
N VAL A 386 6.58 -16.45 16.97
CA VAL A 386 7.22 -16.42 15.64
C VAL A 386 7.65 -15.01 15.24
N ILE A 387 6.77 -14.01 15.39
CA ILE A 387 7.06 -12.61 14.99
C ILE A 387 8.25 -12.04 15.77
N ILE A 388 8.24 -12.18 17.10
CA ILE A 388 9.32 -11.71 17.99
C ILE A 388 10.62 -12.43 17.66
N ARG A 389 10.56 -13.76 17.57
CA ARG A 389 11.71 -14.61 17.30
C ARG A 389 12.36 -14.28 15.96
N HIS A 390 11.56 -14.21 14.91
CA HIS A 390 12.08 -13.93 13.58
C HIS A 390 12.64 -12.52 13.52
N GLU A 391 11.97 -11.53 14.09
CA GLU A 391 12.49 -10.17 14.11
C GLU A 391 13.83 -10.08 14.85
N ALA A 392 13.93 -10.62 16.06
CA ALA A 392 15.18 -10.61 16.80
C ALA A 392 16.31 -11.29 16.01
N GLN A 393 16.00 -12.41 15.33
CA GLN A 393 16.96 -13.10 14.48
C GLN A 393 17.31 -12.32 13.20
N TRP A 394 16.45 -11.43 12.71
CA TRP A 394 16.82 -10.54 11.59
C TRP A 394 17.66 -9.36 12.05
N GLN A 395 17.38 -8.80 13.22
CA GLN A 395 18.05 -7.62 13.75
C GLN A 395 19.41 -7.94 14.39
N PHE A 396 19.57 -9.13 14.97
CA PHE A 396 20.80 -9.52 15.65
C PHE A 396 22.03 -9.56 14.71
N PRO A 397 21.98 -10.19 13.52
CA PRO A 397 23.10 -10.18 12.57
C PRO A 397 23.46 -8.77 12.08
N VAL A 398 22.46 -7.90 11.88
CA VAL A 398 22.69 -6.50 11.48
C VAL A 398 23.48 -5.74 12.55
N LEU A 399 23.14 -5.94 13.82
CA LEU A 399 23.89 -5.37 14.94
C LEU A 399 25.30 -5.96 15.03
N MET A 400 25.46 -7.26 14.81
CA MET A 400 26.77 -7.94 14.80
C MET A 400 27.67 -7.42 13.68
N ASP A 401 27.13 -7.21 12.47
CA ASP A 401 27.91 -6.67 11.34
C ASP A 401 28.36 -5.24 11.60
N HIS A 402 27.51 -4.41 12.21
CA HIS A 402 27.90 -3.07 12.64
C HIS A 402 28.97 -3.11 13.73
N ALA A 403 28.81 -3.99 14.73
CA ALA A 403 29.80 -4.17 15.80
C ALA A 403 31.18 -4.61 15.24
N LYS A 404 31.20 -5.48 14.23
CA LYS A 404 32.43 -5.88 13.52
C LYS A 404 33.04 -4.69 12.77
N ALA A 405 32.23 -3.91 12.05
CA ALA A 405 32.69 -2.73 11.32
C ALA A 405 33.26 -1.64 12.25
N MET A 406 32.72 -1.50 13.46
CA MET A 406 33.15 -0.53 14.46
C MET A 406 34.18 -1.06 15.47
N HIS A 407 34.66 -2.30 15.31
CA HIS A 407 35.60 -2.98 16.21
C HIS A 407 35.15 -3.00 17.69
N TRP A 408 33.90 -3.39 17.95
CA TRP A 408 33.36 -3.53 19.30
C TRP A 408 33.65 -4.91 19.90
N ASP A 409 34.87 -5.08 20.42
CA ASP A 409 35.37 -6.36 20.96
C ASP A 409 34.48 -6.96 22.06
N SER A 410 33.83 -6.10 22.87
CA SER A 410 32.89 -6.53 23.92
C SER A 410 31.66 -7.28 23.41
N ILE A 411 31.36 -7.17 22.11
CA ILE A 411 30.27 -7.86 21.43
C ILE A 411 30.84 -8.96 20.52
N THR A 412 31.84 -8.65 19.70
CA THR A 412 32.36 -9.58 18.67
C THR A 412 33.13 -10.76 19.27
N GLU A 413 33.81 -10.58 20.40
CA GLU A 413 34.53 -11.66 21.10
C GLU A 413 33.65 -12.45 22.07
N ASN A 414 32.38 -12.06 22.24
CA ASN A 414 31.46 -12.78 23.11
C ASN A 414 31.03 -14.12 22.44
N PRO A 415 31.40 -15.28 23.02
CA PRO A 415 31.18 -16.57 22.37
C PRO A 415 29.68 -16.92 22.24
N ALA A 416 28.84 -16.42 23.13
CA ALA A 416 27.39 -16.64 23.07
C ALA A 416 26.76 -15.85 21.91
N PHE A 417 27.22 -14.62 21.68
CA PHE A 417 26.74 -13.79 20.57
C PHE A 417 27.23 -14.33 19.22
N ALA A 418 28.51 -14.71 19.13
CA ALA A 418 29.06 -15.34 17.93
C ALA A 418 28.30 -16.63 17.57
N SER A 419 28.06 -17.52 18.55
CA SER A 419 27.31 -18.76 18.32
C SER A 419 25.88 -18.51 17.84
N LEU A 420 25.24 -17.45 18.35
CA LEU A 420 23.88 -17.07 17.93
C LEU A 420 23.87 -16.48 16.51
N ASP A 421 24.84 -15.62 16.17
CA ASP A 421 25.01 -15.05 14.81
C ASP A 421 25.21 -16.18 13.77
N ASP A 422 26.11 -17.13 14.06
CA ASP A 422 26.38 -18.29 13.20
C ASP A 422 25.13 -19.17 13.02
N TYR A 423 24.42 -19.46 14.11
CA TYR A 423 23.18 -20.23 14.05
C TYR A 423 22.15 -19.54 13.17
N ILE A 424 21.93 -18.23 13.36
CA ILE A 424 20.93 -17.48 12.60
C ILE A 424 21.27 -17.47 11.11
N ARG A 425 22.53 -17.20 10.77
CA ARG A 425 22.99 -17.15 9.36
C ARG A 425 22.94 -18.51 8.68
N SER A 426 22.98 -19.61 9.44
CA SER A 426 22.81 -20.96 8.89
C SER A 426 21.35 -21.32 8.51
N LEU A 427 20.38 -20.47 8.87
CA LEU A 427 18.97 -20.71 8.55
C LEU A 427 18.70 -20.35 7.09
N GLU A 428 18.10 -21.26 6.31
CA GLU A 428 17.76 -21.07 4.88
C GLU A 428 17.04 -19.75 4.58
N ARG A 429 16.16 -19.31 5.49
CA ARG A 429 15.41 -18.06 5.33
C ARG A 429 16.26 -16.79 5.37
N PHE A 430 17.49 -16.86 5.87
CA PHE A 430 18.39 -15.71 5.97
C PHE A 430 19.05 -15.41 4.61
N ASP A 431 19.28 -16.46 3.81
CA ASP A 431 19.88 -16.35 2.47
C ASP A 431 18.90 -15.77 1.43
N ASP A 432 17.62 -16.11 1.52
CA ASP A 432 16.55 -15.58 0.66
C ASP A 432 15.47 -14.86 1.49
N PRO A 433 15.71 -13.61 1.90
CA PRO A 433 14.77 -12.86 2.73
C PRO A 433 13.48 -12.57 1.94
N PRO A 434 12.29 -12.69 2.57
CA PRO A 434 11.03 -12.36 1.91
C PRO A 434 10.98 -10.89 1.51
N LEU A 435 10.18 -10.57 0.49
CA LEU A 435 10.15 -9.24 -0.15
C LEU A 435 9.95 -8.10 0.85
N GLU A 436 9.08 -8.27 1.84
CA GLU A 436 8.82 -7.25 2.86
C GLU A 436 10.11 -6.90 3.63
N ARG A 437 11.03 -7.85 3.81
CA ARG A 437 12.32 -7.64 4.47
C ARG A 437 13.36 -6.99 3.57
N GLN A 438 13.23 -7.17 2.26
CA GLN A 438 14.05 -6.46 1.28
C GLN A 438 13.63 -4.98 1.17
N LEU A 439 12.33 -4.72 1.27
CA LEU A 439 11.73 -3.38 1.20
C LEU A 439 11.87 -2.60 2.52
N ASP A 440 11.73 -3.26 3.66
CA ASP A 440 11.80 -2.69 5.01
C ASP A 440 13.25 -2.52 5.48
N ARG A 441 14.07 -1.86 4.66
CA ARG A 441 15.43 -1.42 5.00
C ARG A 441 15.40 0.09 5.16
N LEU A 442 15.30 0.55 6.40
CA LEU A 442 15.38 1.97 6.74
C LEU A 442 16.74 2.28 7.37
N ASP A 443 17.45 3.24 6.80
CA ASP A 443 18.51 3.97 7.50
C ASP A 443 18.02 5.41 7.73
N PRO A 444 17.76 5.83 8.98
CA PRO A 444 17.16 7.13 9.26
C PRO A 444 18.13 8.30 9.04
N VAL A 445 19.42 8.05 8.80
CA VAL A 445 20.42 9.06 8.44
C VAL A 445 20.52 9.14 6.92
N GLU A 446 20.85 8.04 6.24
CA GLU A 446 21.05 8.03 4.79
C GLU A 446 19.75 8.30 4.01
N HIS A 447 18.62 7.76 4.47
CA HIS A 447 17.35 7.94 3.80
C HIS A 447 16.67 9.27 4.15
N HIS A 448 17.30 10.17 4.94
CA HIS A 448 16.74 11.46 5.31
C HIS A 448 16.74 12.47 4.15
N THR A 449 15.86 12.22 3.20
CA THR A 449 15.71 13.01 1.97
C THR A 449 14.24 13.03 1.54
N LEU A 450 13.80 14.12 0.90
CA LEU A 450 12.42 14.24 0.40
C LEU A 450 12.11 13.15 -0.63
N ALA A 451 13.07 12.75 -1.46
CA ALA A 451 12.92 11.63 -2.38
C ALA A 451 12.56 10.33 -1.64
N ASN A 452 13.35 9.91 -0.65
CA ASN A 452 13.01 8.72 0.14
C ASN A 452 11.72 8.88 0.96
N LEU A 453 11.35 10.12 1.31
CA LEU A 453 10.10 10.40 2.00
C LEU A 453 8.86 10.18 1.13
N VAL A 454 8.91 10.44 -0.18
CA VAL A 454 7.75 10.35 -1.08
C VAL A 454 7.74 9.12 -1.99
N GLU A 455 8.91 8.64 -2.41
CA GLU A 455 9.09 7.51 -3.34
C GLU A 455 9.98 6.39 -2.77
N GLY A 456 10.17 6.37 -1.45
CA GLY A 456 10.97 5.35 -0.77
C GLY A 456 10.39 3.94 -0.91
N ARG A 457 11.25 2.92 -0.71
CA ARG A 457 10.89 1.49 -0.83
C ARG A 457 9.74 1.04 0.07
N TRP A 458 9.47 1.77 1.14
CA TRP A 458 8.36 1.53 2.06
C TRP A 458 7.00 1.61 1.37
N PHE A 459 6.90 2.30 0.23
CA PHE A 459 5.69 2.35 -0.59
C PHE A 459 5.25 0.95 -1.06
N GLY A 460 6.21 0.05 -1.33
CA GLY A 460 5.93 -1.32 -1.80
C GLY A 460 5.51 -2.32 -0.71
N LEU A 461 5.43 -1.91 0.56
CA LEU A 461 5.12 -2.83 1.68
C LEU A 461 3.67 -3.29 1.71
N ASP A 462 2.77 -2.52 1.10
CA ASP A 462 1.36 -2.87 0.91
C ASP A 462 0.81 -2.12 -0.32
N SER A 463 -0.38 -2.51 -0.78
CA SER A 463 -1.03 -1.93 -1.97
C SER A 463 -2.22 -1.03 -1.61
N ILE A 464 -2.24 -0.41 -0.43
CA ILE A 464 -3.44 0.30 0.08
C ILE A 464 -3.58 1.69 -0.53
N GLU A 465 -2.51 2.48 -0.53
CA GLU A 465 -2.51 3.83 -1.11
C GLU A 465 -1.55 3.93 -2.31
N PRO A 466 -1.92 4.66 -3.38
CA PRO A 466 -1.06 4.92 -4.53
C PRO A 466 0.04 5.95 -4.19
N SER A 467 1.05 6.05 -5.06
CA SER A 467 2.12 7.05 -4.90
C SER A 467 1.54 8.43 -5.23
N LEU A 468 1.79 9.40 -4.37
CA LEU A 468 1.15 10.71 -4.45
C LEU A 468 1.96 11.71 -5.28
N CYS A 469 3.29 11.70 -5.12
CA CYS A 469 4.24 12.49 -5.89
C CYS A 469 5.59 11.76 -5.93
N GLY A 470 6.50 12.23 -6.79
CA GLY A 470 7.86 11.72 -6.90
C GLY A 470 8.89 12.83 -6.84
N ARG A 471 10.17 12.46 -6.87
CA ARG A 471 11.28 13.42 -6.82
C ARG A 471 11.25 14.43 -7.97
N ASP A 472 10.82 14.01 -9.15
CA ASP A 472 10.77 14.87 -10.34
C ASP A 472 9.81 16.06 -10.19
N ASP A 473 8.74 15.90 -9.39
CA ASP A 473 7.81 16.99 -9.07
C ASP A 473 8.52 18.10 -8.27
N PHE A 474 9.38 17.74 -7.30
CA PHE A 474 10.20 18.70 -6.56
C PHE A 474 11.25 19.38 -7.45
N VAL A 475 11.88 18.62 -8.36
CA VAL A 475 12.85 19.21 -9.32
C VAL A 475 12.18 20.26 -10.18
N LYS A 476 10.94 20.00 -10.63
CA LYS A 476 10.16 20.96 -11.40
C LYS A 476 9.87 22.23 -10.58
N LEU A 477 9.43 22.08 -9.32
CA LEU A 477 9.19 23.20 -8.40
C LEU A 477 10.45 24.03 -8.17
N HIS A 478 11.57 23.39 -7.80
CA HIS A 478 12.81 24.09 -7.50
C HIS A 478 13.42 24.76 -8.73
N ARG A 479 13.20 24.22 -9.94
CA ARG A 479 13.59 24.87 -11.19
C ARG A 479 12.80 26.18 -11.39
N ALA A 480 11.49 26.14 -11.21
CA ALA A 480 10.65 27.34 -11.31
C ALA A 480 11.05 28.40 -10.28
N ASP A 481 11.41 27.99 -9.06
CA ASP A 481 11.94 28.91 -8.04
C ASP A 481 13.24 29.58 -8.49
N LEU A 482 14.18 28.84 -9.09
CA LEU A 482 15.45 29.37 -9.58
C LEU A 482 15.23 30.38 -10.72
N GLU A 483 14.32 30.09 -11.65
CA GLU A 483 13.95 30.99 -12.75
C GLU A 483 13.28 32.28 -12.22
N ALA A 484 12.50 32.20 -11.13
CA ALA A 484 11.90 33.37 -10.48
C ALA A 484 12.89 34.16 -9.60
N SER A 485 14.00 33.53 -9.18
CA SER A 485 14.96 34.07 -8.20
C SER A 485 16.06 34.96 -8.80
N ASP A 486 16.02 35.30 -10.09
CA ASP A 486 16.95 36.26 -10.72
C ASP A 486 16.98 37.66 -10.03
N ASN A 487 16.05 37.92 -9.09
CA ASN A 487 15.97 39.11 -8.25
C ASN A 487 16.57 38.96 -6.82
N GLY A 488 17.31 37.89 -6.52
CA GLY A 488 18.09 37.78 -5.26
C GLY A 488 17.31 37.37 -4.00
N ASN A 489 16.10 36.85 -4.13
CA ASN A 489 15.29 36.37 -3.01
C ASN A 489 15.51 34.86 -2.80
N HIS A 490 16.32 34.48 -1.81
CA HIS A 490 16.60 33.07 -1.52
C HIS A 490 15.53 32.47 -0.57
N LEU A 491 14.87 31.40 -1.02
CA LEU A 491 13.95 30.63 -0.19
C LEU A 491 14.67 30.01 1.02
N PRO A 492 14.00 29.89 2.18
CA PRO A 492 14.57 29.21 3.34
C PRO A 492 14.94 27.76 3.02
N ALA A 493 16.04 27.26 3.61
CA ALA A 493 16.46 25.88 3.42
C ALA A 493 15.42 24.89 3.97
N SER A 494 15.23 23.77 3.27
CA SER A 494 14.38 22.68 3.76
C SER A 494 15.06 21.96 4.93
N CYS A 495 14.27 21.54 5.92
CA CYS A 495 14.72 20.69 7.02
C CYS A 495 15.12 19.28 6.56
N MET A 496 14.77 18.89 5.33
CA MET A 496 15.13 17.62 4.71
C MET A 496 15.58 17.88 3.26
N PRO A 497 16.83 17.52 2.88
CA PRO A 497 17.32 17.77 1.52
C PRO A 497 16.52 16.96 0.48
N LEU A 498 16.52 17.38 -0.79
CA LEU A 498 15.81 16.65 -1.84
C LEU A 498 16.33 15.21 -2.01
N GLY A 499 17.65 15.04 -1.98
CA GLY A 499 18.32 13.75 -2.16
C GLY A 499 18.43 13.28 -3.61
N ASP A 500 19.12 12.16 -3.76
CA ASP A 500 19.29 11.46 -5.03
C ASP A 500 18.02 10.70 -5.44
N PRO A 501 17.83 10.39 -6.73
CA PRO A 501 16.73 9.55 -7.19
C PRO A 501 16.70 8.19 -6.47
N VAL A 502 15.54 7.80 -5.95
CA VAL A 502 15.40 6.49 -5.33
C VAL A 502 15.32 5.45 -6.44
N ALA A 503 16.21 4.46 -6.39
CA ALA A 503 16.16 3.34 -7.33
C ALA A 503 14.81 2.62 -7.19
N VAL A 504 13.93 2.81 -8.16
CA VAL A 504 12.68 2.06 -8.31
C VAL A 504 13.08 0.59 -8.38
N PRO A 505 12.59 -0.28 -7.49
CA PRO A 505 12.77 -1.71 -7.67
C PRO A 505 12.26 -2.04 -9.06
N LEU A 506 13.09 -2.67 -9.91
CA LEU A 506 12.57 -3.29 -11.14
C LEU A 506 11.31 -4.05 -10.73
N PRO A 507 10.16 -3.87 -11.41
CA PRO A 507 9.04 -4.75 -11.17
C PRO A 507 9.63 -6.15 -11.27
N ILE A 508 9.48 -6.94 -10.19
CA ILE A 508 9.94 -8.32 -10.19
C ILE A 508 9.34 -8.88 -11.46
N ARG A 509 10.19 -9.24 -12.43
CA ARG A 509 9.75 -10.00 -13.59
C ARG A 509 9.12 -11.23 -12.97
N THR A 510 7.79 -11.26 -12.87
CA THR A 510 7.10 -12.53 -12.98
C THR A 510 7.63 -13.05 -14.30
N SER A 511 8.45 -14.09 -14.23
CA SER A 511 8.95 -14.77 -15.40
C SER A 511 7.73 -15.34 -16.12
N GLN A 512 7.08 -14.51 -16.95
CA GLN A 512 6.50 -15.00 -18.17
C GLN A 512 7.66 -15.62 -18.95
N GLY A 513 7.47 -16.90 -19.27
CA GLY A 513 8.52 -17.76 -19.73
C GLY A 513 9.16 -17.24 -21.00
N ASP A 514 10.45 -16.98 -20.92
CA ASP A 514 11.35 -17.16 -22.05
C ASP A 514 12.37 -18.22 -21.66
N GLY A 515 12.37 -19.30 -22.44
CA GLY A 515 13.20 -20.47 -22.20
C GLY A 515 14.68 -20.10 -22.16
N VAL A 516 15.34 -20.42 -21.06
CA VAL A 516 16.80 -20.46 -20.98
C VAL A 516 17.22 -21.76 -20.31
N ASN A 517 18.09 -22.45 -21.05
CA ASN A 517 18.65 -23.76 -20.81
C ASN A 517 19.17 -23.99 -19.39
N THR A 518 18.84 -25.15 -18.85
CA THR A 518 19.48 -25.79 -17.71
C THR A 518 21.00 -25.84 -17.90
N PRO A 519 21.82 -25.29 -16.99
CA PRO A 519 23.22 -25.68 -16.88
C PRO A 519 23.28 -27.04 -16.19
N ALA A 520 24.06 -27.92 -16.80
CA ALA A 520 24.24 -29.32 -16.46
C ALA A 520 24.81 -29.55 -15.06
N ASN A 521 24.45 -30.73 -14.53
CA ASN A 521 25.09 -31.40 -13.41
C ASN A 521 26.63 -31.33 -13.49
N VAL A 522 27.23 -30.79 -12.42
CA VAL A 522 28.59 -31.07 -11.95
C VAL A 522 28.43 -31.10 -10.43
N GLY A 523 28.80 -32.10 -9.66
CA GLY A 523 29.71 -33.23 -9.81
C GLY A 523 30.06 -33.57 -8.36
N THR A 524 29.73 -34.80 -7.96
CA THR A 524 30.12 -35.50 -6.72
C THR A 524 31.20 -34.83 -5.84
N SER A 525 30.83 -34.51 -4.59
CA SER A 525 31.78 -34.56 -3.46
C SER A 525 31.12 -35.25 -2.27
N GLU A 526 31.92 -36.07 -1.60
CA GLU A 526 31.56 -37.20 -0.75
C GLU A 526 30.81 -36.82 0.53
N LYS A 527 29.73 -37.56 0.83
CA LYS A 527 29.01 -37.52 2.11
C LYS A 527 29.84 -38.18 3.21
N ALA A 528 30.20 -37.42 4.25
CA ALA A 528 30.59 -37.98 5.53
C ALA A 528 29.39 -38.65 6.23
N PRO A 529 29.57 -39.71 7.04
CA PRO A 529 28.47 -40.45 7.63
C PRO A 529 27.82 -39.66 8.80
N PRO A 530 26.49 -39.74 8.98
CA PRO A 530 25.83 -39.05 10.08
C PRO A 530 26.10 -39.80 11.41
N LYS A 531 26.53 -39.06 12.43
CA LYS A 531 26.43 -39.51 13.82
C LYS A 531 24.96 -39.38 14.28
N PRO A 532 24.42 -40.33 15.05
CA PRO A 532 23.07 -40.21 15.59
C PRO A 532 23.10 -39.26 16.79
N ALA A 533 22.60 -38.03 16.61
CA ALA A 533 22.18 -37.19 17.72
C ALA A 533 20.65 -37.16 17.71
N GLU A 534 20.05 -37.79 18.72
CA GLU A 534 18.62 -37.68 19.00
C GLU A 534 18.28 -36.23 19.37
N SER A 535 17.98 -35.39 18.37
CA SER A 535 17.28 -34.14 18.61
C SER A 535 15.79 -34.45 18.72
N ARG A 536 15.31 -34.62 19.95
CA ARG A 536 13.88 -34.68 20.25
C ARG A 536 13.26 -33.31 19.93
N ALA A 537 12.81 -33.13 18.70
CA ALA A 537 12.09 -31.94 18.27
C ALA A 537 10.78 -31.85 19.08
N LEU A 538 10.74 -30.93 20.04
CA LEU A 538 9.53 -30.57 20.77
C LEU A 538 8.63 -29.72 19.86
N GLN A 539 7.88 -30.43 19.02
CA GLN A 539 6.81 -29.91 18.19
C GLN A 539 5.73 -29.25 19.06
N THR A 540 5.64 -27.92 19.06
CA THR A 540 4.64 -27.15 19.83
C THR A 540 3.70 -26.41 18.90
N LYS A 541 2.77 -27.16 18.30
CA LYS A 541 1.38 -26.74 18.08
C LYS A 541 0.51 -27.99 18.26
N GLY A 542 -0.29 -28.02 19.34
CA GLY A 542 -1.37 -29.00 19.53
C GLY A 542 -1.17 -30.14 20.54
N ALA A 543 0.05 -30.46 20.99
CA ALA A 543 0.27 -31.64 21.85
C ALA A 543 0.26 -31.38 23.38
N ALA A 544 0.12 -30.12 23.83
CA ALA A 544 0.19 -29.78 25.26
C ALA A 544 -1.05 -30.17 26.09
N TYR A 545 -2.08 -30.76 25.48
CA TYR A 545 -3.30 -31.19 26.19
C TYR A 545 -3.30 -32.66 26.64
N LEU A 546 -2.27 -33.45 26.34
CA LEU A 546 -2.29 -34.91 26.59
C LEU A 546 -1.08 -35.44 27.39
N ALA A 547 -0.50 -34.61 28.26
CA ALA A 547 0.47 -35.06 29.25
C ALA A 547 -0.03 -34.82 30.68
N SER A 548 -1.30 -35.13 30.95
CA SER A 548 -1.77 -35.37 32.31
C SER A 548 -2.92 -36.37 32.30
N ASN A 549 -2.69 -37.48 33.00
CA ASN A 549 -3.64 -38.49 33.46
C ASN A 549 -4.11 -39.54 32.45
N GLN A 550 -3.36 -40.65 32.43
CA GLN A 550 -3.95 -41.98 32.37
C GLN A 550 -4.88 -42.17 33.57
N GLU A 551 -6.17 -41.91 33.40
CA GLU A 551 -7.22 -42.65 34.10
C GLU A 551 -8.37 -42.88 33.13
N ALA A 552 -8.71 -44.15 32.96
CA ALA A 552 -9.78 -44.62 32.11
C ALA A 552 -11.13 -44.06 32.60
N SER A 553 -11.82 -43.30 31.75
CA SER A 553 -13.26 -43.09 31.83
C SER A 553 -13.90 -43.59 30.54
N THR A 554 -14.68 -44.65 30.68
CA THR A 554 -15.38 -45.43 29.67
C THR A 554 -16.60 -44.68 29.13
N ASP A 555 -16.41 -43.46 28.62
CA ASP A 555 -17.50 -42.63 28.07
C ASP A 555 -16.99 -41.74 26.91
N GLN A 556 -16.20 -42.34 26.01
CA GLN A 556 -16.04 -41.79 24.66
C GLN A 556 -17.40 -41.85 23.97
N GLN A 557 -18.17 -40.77 24.09
CA GLN A 557 -19.14 -40.41 23.05
C GLN A 557 -18.38 -40.46 21.72
N ILE A 558 -18.63 -41.53 20.96
CA ILE A 558 -18.28 -41.66 19.55
C ILE A 558 -18.74 -40.34 18.92
N ARG A 559 -17.79 -39.43 18.62
CA ARG A 559 -18.10 -38.25 17.80
C ARG A 559 -18.67 -38.81 16.51
N ARG A 560 -19.99 -38.71 16.31
CA ARG A 560 -20.64 -39.12 15.07
C ARG A 560 -19.95 -38.37 13.94
N ARG A 561 -19.12 -39.07 13.17
CA ARG A 561 -18.59 -38.55 11.91
C ARG A 561 -19.74 -38.43 10.93
N ASN A 562 -19.62 -37.49 10.01
CA ASN A 562 -20.58 -37.32 8.95
C ASN A 562 -20.46 -38.50 7.97
N ASP A 563 -21.54 -38.80 7.26
CA ASP A 563 -21.52 -39.73 6.13
C ASP A 563 -20.88 -39.02 4.92
N LEU A 564 -19.59 -38.71 5.05
CA LEU A 564 -18.78 -37.91 4.14
C LEU A 564 -17.44 -38.60 3.90
N ILE A 565 -17.24 -39.09 2.69
CA ILE A 565 -15.97 -39.67 2.22
C ILE A 565 -15.28 -38.64 1.34
N VAL A 566 -13.96 -38.44 1.50
CA VAL A 566 -13.17 -37.56 0.63
C VAL A 566 -12.19 -38.39 -0.20
N VAL A 567 -12.20 -38.22 -1.52
CA VAL A 567 -11.30 -38.89 -2.46
C VAL A 567 -10.34 -37.86 -3.06
N ALA A 568 -9.11 -37.87 -2.58
CA ALA A 568 -8.01 -37.03 -3.06
C ALA A 568 -6.94 -37.87 -3.79
N SER A 569 -7.33 -39.00 -4.36
CA SER A 569 -6.45 -39.95 -5.04
C SER A 569 -5.92 -39.49 -6.39
N LEU A 570 -6.39 -38.32 -6.88
CA LEU A 570 -5.93 -37.67 -8.11
C LEU A 570 -4.96 -36.51 -7.83
N VAL A 571 -4.72 -36.19 -6.56
CA VAL A 571 -3.88 -35.07 -6.11
C VAL A 571 -2.49 -35.60 -5.76
N ASP A 572 -1.45 -35.00 -6.33
CA ASP A 572 -0.07 -35.50 -6.17
C ASP A 572 0.72 -34.73 -5.10
N ASN A 573 0.45 -33.44 -4.90
CA ASN A 573 1.30 -32.59 -4.06
C ASN A 573 1.12 -32.90 -2.55
N PRO A 574 2.17 -33.33 -1.82
CA PRO A 574 2.10 -33.63 -0.39
C PRO A 574 1.58 -32.48 0.49
N TYR A 575 1.86 -31.22 0.10
CA TYR A 575 1.37 -30.03 0.80
C TYR A 575 -0.16 -29.91 0.69
N ASN A 576 -0.71 -30.04 -0.52
CA ASN A 576 -2.16 -30.02 -0.75
C ASN A 576 -2.83 -31.20 -0.05
N LEU A 577 -2.24 -32.40 -0.11
CA LEU A 577 -2.74 -33.58 0.58
C LEU A 577 -2.75 -33.40 2.11
N GLY A 578 -1.73 -32.73 2.68
CA GLY A 578 -1.70 -32.38 4.10
C GLY A 578 -2.82 -31.42 4.49
N GLY A 579 -3.06 -30.40 3.67
CA GLY A 579 -4.19 -29.48 3.83
C GLY A 579 -5.55 -30.16 3.72
N LEU A 580 -5.70 -31.07 2.73
CA LEU A 580 -6.90 -31.87 2.53
C LEU A 580 -7.17 -32.81 3.70
N SER A 581 -6.14 -33.42 4.29
CA SER A 581 -6.26 -34.19 5.53
C SER A 581 -6.80 -33.35 6.66
N ARG A 582 -6.29 -32.13 6.82
CA ARG A 582 -6.70 -31.21 7.89
C ARG A 582 -8.13 -30.74 7.75
N VAL A 583 -8.52 -30.31 6.55
CA VAL A 583 -9.88 -29.79 6.32
C VAL A 583 -10.92 -30.91 6.38
N SER A 584 -10.59 -32.12 5.91
CA SER A 584 -11.47 -33.29 6.00
C SER A 584 -11.73 -33.71 7.46
N GLU A 585 -10.69 -33.69 8.29
CA GLU A 585 -10.81 -33.98 9.73
C GLU A 585 -11.69 -32.93 10.44
N ILE A 586 -11.45 -31.64 10.19
CA ILE A 586 -12.20 -30.52 10.80
C ILE A 586 -13.69 -30.59 10.47
N PHE A 587 -14.04 -30.92 9.23
CA PHE A 587 -15.45 -31.06 8.80
C PHE A 587 -16.03 -32.45 9.06
N GLY A 588 -15.30 -33.32 9.77
CA GLY A 588 -15.81 -34.59 10.27
C GLY A 588 -16.03 -35.66 9.21
N ALA A 589 -15.19 -35.69 8.17
CA ALA A 589 -15.20 -36.77 7.18
C ALA A 589 -14.98 -38.14 7.85
N SER A 590 -15.67 -39.17 7.36
CA SER A 590 -15.55 -40.54 7.85
C SER A 590 -14.19 -41.15 7.51
N GLU A 591 -13.71 -40.91 6.27
CA GLU A 591 -12.42 -41.37 5.74
C GLU A 591 -11.91 -40.48 4.59
N LEU A 592 -10.58 -40.54 4.34
CA LEU A 592 -9.90 -39.88 3.23
C LEU A 592 -9.10 -40.88 2.40
N HIS A 593 -9.33 -40.91 1.09
CA HIS A 593 -8.62 -41.79 0.14
C HIS A 593 -7.49 -41.05 -0.57
N LEU A 594 -6.27 -41.58 -0.46
CA LEU A 594 -5.05 -41.06 -1.08
C LEU A 594 -4.44 -42.08 -2.03
N GLN A 595 -3.74 -41.61 -3.07
CA GLN A 595 -3.04 -42.52 -4.00
C GLN A 595 -1.99 -43.37 -3.31
N ASN A 596 -1.23 -42.77 -2.39
CA ASN A 596 -0.19 -43.45 -1.63
C ASN A 596 -0.21 -42.98 -0.17
N GLN A 597 -0.55 -43.88 0.74
CA GLN A 597 -0.61 -43.57 2.17
C GLN A 597 0.76 -43.18 2.76
N ASN A 598 1.87 -43.57 2.14
CA ASN A 598 3.23 -43.19 2.57
C ASN A 598 3.45 -41.67 2.57
N VAL A 599 2.63 -40.91 1.82
CA VAL A 599 2.69 -39.44 1.82
C VAL A 599 2.40 -38.85 3.21
N THR A 600 1.69 -39.57 4.08
CA THR A 600 1.42 -39.14 5.46
C THR A 600 2.68 -38.96 6.31
N SER A 601 3.77 -39.64 5.94
CA SER A 601 5.09 -39.50 6.57
C SER A 601 5.96 -38.42 5.91
N ASN A 602 5.49 -37.78 4.82
CA ASN A 602 6.22 -36.73 4.15
C ASN A 602 6.25 -35.45 5.00
N LYS A 603 7.39 -34.76 5.04
CA LYS A 603 7.58 -33.52 5.81
C LYS A 603 6.58 -32.44 5.42
N ASP A 604 6.29 -32.24 4.15
CA ASP A 604 5.36 -31.20 3.69
C ASP A 604 3.91 -31.51 4.07
N PHE A 605 3.53 -32.79 3.99
CA PHE A 605 2.24 -33.26 4.49
C PHE A 605 2.09 -33.06 6.00
N THR A 606 3.07 -33.50 6.79
CA THR A 606 3.04 -33.39 8.26
C THR A 606 3.03 -31.95 8.75
N ASN A 607 3.73 -31.04 8.06
CA ASN A 607 3.76 -29.60 8.37
C ASN A 607 2.36 -28.95 8.28
N VAL A 608 1.55 -29.34 7.29
CA VAL A 608 0.25 -28.72 7.02
C VAL A 608 -0.90 -29.45 7.72
N SER A 609 -0.83 -30.78 7.80
CA SER A 609 -1.87 -31.61 8.43
C SER A 609 -2.01 -31.38 9.93
N VAL A 610 -0.91 -31.01 10.61
CA VAL A 610 -0.89 -30.76 12.07
C VAL A 610 -1.54 -31.92 12.84
N SER A 611 -1.14 -33.16 12.50
CA SER A 611 -1.62 -34.42 13.09
C SER A 611 -3.07 -34.84 12.75
N SER A 612 -3.78 -34.15 11.85
CA SER A 612 -5.14 -34.53 11.42
C SER A 612 -5.23 -35.98 10.93
N HIS A 613 -4.19 -36.47 10.27
CA HIS A 613 -4.07 -37.85 9.75
C HIS A 613 -4.08 -38.94 10.84
N LEU A 614 -3.93 -38.57 12.13
CA LEU A 614 -4.02 -39.49 13.26
C LEU A 614 -5.44 -39.57 13.85
N HIS A 615 -6.35 -38.67 13.44
CA HIS A 615 -7.66 -38.52 14.05
C HIS A 615 -8.80 -39.15 13.22
N PHE A 616 -8.52 -39.56 11.98
CA PHE A 616 -9.47 -40.30 11.14
C PHE A 616 -8.76 -41.20 10.10
N PRO A 617 -9.44 -42.24 9.57
CA PRO A 617 -8.91 -43.16 8.58
C PRO A 617 -8.44 -42.45 7.32
N ILE A 618 -7.19 -42.70 6.95
CA ILE A 618 -6.66 -42.42 5.62
C ILE A 618 -6.37 -43.76 4.94
N LEU A 619 -7.00 -44.02 3.80
CA LEU A 619 -6.94 -45.30 3.10
C LEU A 619 -6.26 -45.13 1.73
N PRO A 620 -5.50 -46.15 1.27
CA PRO A 620 -4.89 -46.12 -0.05
C PRO A 620 -5.91 -46.46 -1.14
N LEU A 621 -5.99 -45.63 -2.18
CA LEU A 621 -6.78 -45.85 -3.38
C LEU A 621 -6.01 -45.32 -4.59
N SER A 622 -5.52 -46.20 -5.45
CA SER A 622 -4.80 -45.78 -6.66
C SER A 622 -5.72 -45.02 -7.62
N ALA A 623 -5.21 -44.00 -8.32
CA ALA A 623 -5.96 -43.23 -9.32
C ALA A 623 -6.72 -44.11 -10.34
N SER A 624 -6.11 -45.21 -10.81
CA SER A 624 -6.74 -46.17 -11.73
C SER A 624 -7.92 -46.95 -11.16
N ALA A 625 -7.99 -47.08 -9.83
CA ALA A 625 -9.06 -47.79 -9.12
C ALA A 625 -10.22 -46.87 -8.72
N VAL A 626 -10.06 -45.54 -8.84
CA VAL A 626 -11.07 -44.56 -8.45
C VAL A 626 -12.42 -44.83 -9.13
N PRO A 627 -12.54 -45.00 -10.46
CA PRO A 627 -13.85 -45.22 -11.09
C PRO A 627 -14.61 -46.44 -10.54
N GLY A 628 -13.90 -47.57 -10.36
CA GLY A 628 -14.50 -48.79 -9.81
C GLY A 628 -14.92 -48.65 -8.34
N TYR A 629 -14.13 -47.90 -7.56
CA TYR A 629 -14.49 -47.57 -6.17
C TYR A 629 -15.75 -46.70 -6.12
N LEU A 630 -15.83 -45.64 -6.94
CA LEU A 630 -16.99 -44.74 -6.98
C LEU A 630 -18.27 -45.47 -7.40
N ALA A 631 -18.19 -46.34 -8.42
CA ALA A 631 -19.32 -47.18 -8.82
C ALA A 631 -19.81 -48.09 -7.67
N THR A 632 -18.88 -48.66 -6.90
CA THR A 632 -19.20 -49.49 -5.74
C THR A 632 -19.86 -48.68 -4.61
N GLN A 633 -19.41 -47.45 -4.35
CA GLN A 633 -20.03 -46.58 -3.35
C GLN A 633 -21.43 -46.14 -3.77
N ARG A 634 -21.62 -45.84 -5.06
CA ARG A 634 -22.95 -45.54 -5.62
C ARG A 634 -23.93 -46.70 -5.43
N ASP A 635 -23.49 -47.94 -5.68
CA ASP A 635 -24.31 -49.14 -5.44
C ASP A 635 -24.66 -49.34 -3.96
N GLN A 636 -23.86 -48.77 -3.05
CA GLN A 636 -24.09 -48.76 -1.60
C GLN A 636 -24.95 -47.57 -1.12
N GLY A 637 -25.46 -46.75 -2.03
CA GLY A 637 -26.36 -45.63 -1.73
C GLY A 637 -25.66 -44.29 -1.50
N TRP A 638 -24.35 -44.19 -1.72
CA TRP A 638 -23.64 -42.92 -1.66
C TRP A 638 -23.87 -42.08 -2.91
N THR A 639 -24.01 -40.76 -2.75
CA THR A 639 -24.01 -39.85 -3.89
C THR A 639 -22.59 -39.36 -4.18
N ILE A 640 -22.15 -39.49 -5.43
CA ILE A 640 -20.81 -39.10 -5.86
C ILE A 640 -20.82 -37.65 -6.34
N VAL A 641 -20.08 -36.78 -5.65
CA VAL A 641 -19.99 -35.35 -5.95
C VAL A 641 -18.56 -35.00 -6.38
N GLY A 642 -18.38 -34.54 -7.61
CA GLY A 642 -17.09 -34.05 -8.10
C GLY A 642 -16.96 -32.54 -7.94
N ILE A 643 -15.79 -32.06 -7.50
CA ILE A 643 -15.45 -30.62 -7.50
C ILE A 643 -14.74 -30.31 -8.82
N GLU A 644 -15.46 -29.78 -9.79
CA GLU A 644 -14.90 -29.46 -11.11
C GLU A 644 -15.68 -28.35 -11.82
N GLN A 645 -14.99 -27.58 -12.65
CA GLN A 645 -15.56 -26.55 -13.52
C GLN A 645 -16.00 -27.19 -14.84
N THR A 646 -17.31 -27.38 -15.03
CA THR A 646 -17.87 -27.98 -16.24
C THR A 646 -19.19 -27.31 -16.61
N ASP A 647 -19.63 -27.49 -17.85
CA ASP A 647 -20.94 -27.05 -18.33
C ASP A 647 -22.13 -27.73 -17.61
N ARG A 648 -21.87 -28.82 -16.88
CA ARG A 648 -22.87 -29.56 -16.10
C ARG A 648 -22.81 -29.26 -14.60
N SER A 649 -21.88 -28.41 -14.17
CA SER A 649 -21.66 -28.14 -12.76
C SER A 649 -22.75 -27.23 -12.19
N VAL A 650 -23.18 -27.54 -10.97
CA VAL A 650 -24.05 -26.68 -10.18
C VAL A 650 -23.20 -25.70 -9.39
N LEU A 651 -23.59 -24.42 -9.38
CA LEU A 651 -22.85 -23.38 -8.68
C LEU A 651 -22.97 -23.54 -7.16
N LEU A 652 -21.83 -23.62 -6.47
CA LEU A 652 -21.76 -23.69 -5.01
C LEU A 652 -22.49 -22.49 -4.38
N GLY A 653 -23.39 -22.76 -3.44
CA GLY A 653 -24.20 -21.74 -2.76
C GLY A 653 -25.46 -21.29 -3.51
N SER A 654 -25.70 -21.78 -4.73
CA SER A 654 -26.99 -21.60 -5.42
C SER A 654 -28.10 -22.43 -4.75
N ALA A 655 -29.37 -22.06 -5.00
CA ALA A 655 -30.53 -22.79 -4.48
C ALA A 655 -30.62 -24.25 -5.00
N ASP A 656 -29.98 -24.52 -6.15
CA ASP A 656 -29.94 -25.83 -6.79
C ASP A 656 -28.81 -26.71 -6.24
N CYS A 657 -27.82 -26.12 -5.55
CA CYS A 657 -26.72 -26.84 -4.94
C CYS A 657 -27.13 -27.47 -3.61
N LYS A 658 -27.86 -28.58 -3.65
CA LYS A 658 -28.25 -29.34 -2.45
C LYS A 658 -27.27 -30.48 -2.20
N MET A 659 -26.43 -30.33 -1.18
CA MET A 659 -25.46 -31.34 -0.80
C MET A 659 -26.20 -32.56 -0.22
N PRO A 660 -25.88 -33.80 -0.65
CA PRO A 660 -26.49 -35.01 -0.12
C PRO A 660 -25.91 -35.35 1.25
N GLU A 661 -26.72 -35.90 2.18
CA GLU A 661 -26.27 -36.24 3.54
C GLU A 661 -25.18 -37.32 3.53
N GLN A 662 -25.31 -38.31 2.64
CA GLN A 662 -24.34 -39.38 2.40
C GLN A 662 -23.59 -39.14 1.08
N VAL A 663 -22.35 -38.66 1.17
CA VAL A 663 -21.60 -38.12 0.01
C VAL A 663 -20.18 -38.66 -0.11
N VAL A 664 -19.76 -38.97 -1.35
CA VAL A 664 -18.35 -39.16 -1.72
C VAL A 664 -17.90 -37.95 -2.50
N LEU A 665 -16.99 -37.16 -1.94
CA LEU A 665 -16.46 -35.95 -2.52
C LEU A 665 -15.16 -36.26 -3.29
N VAL A 666 -15.19 -36.08 -4.60
CA VAL A 666 -14.06 -36.36 -5.50
C VAL A 666 -13.35 -35.07 -5.88
N ILE A 667 -12.04 -35.06 -5.70
CA ILE A 667 -11.17 -33.91 -5.90
C ILE A 667 -10.25 -34.17 -7.09
N GLY A 668 -10.22 -33.25 -8.05
CA GLY A 668 -9.38 -33.34 -9.24
C GLY A 668 -7.90 -33.09 -9.01
N SER A 669 -7.08 -33.48 -9.99
CA SER A 669 -5.66 -33.15 -10.06
C SER A 669 -5.46 -31.65 -10.23
N GLU A 670 -4.36 -31.10 -9.70
CA GLU A 670 -4.04 -29.67 -9.81
C GLU A 670 -3.87 -29.19 -11.26
N LYS A 671 -3.51 -30.09 -12.18
CA LYS A 671 -3.25 -29.76 -13.59
C LYS A 671 -4.37 -30.18 -14.52
N GLU A 672 -4.78 -31.44 -14.40
CA GLU A 672 -5.70 -32.09 -15.35
C GLU A 672 -7.14 -32.15 -14.84
N GLY A 673 -7.41 -31.68 -13.62
CA GLY A 673 -8.73 -31.76 -13.01
C GLY A 673 -9.17 -33.20 -12.78
N ILE A 674 -10.48 -33.44 -12.85
CA ILE A 674 -11.06 -34.78 -12.77
C ILE A 674 -11.06 -35.42 -14.18
N PRO A 675 -10.43 -36.60 -14.36
CA PRO A 675 -10.43 -37.31 -15.65
C PRO A 675 -11.85 -37.65 -16.12
N ALA A 676 -12.08 -37.66 -17.44
CA ALA A 676 -13.39 -37.93 -18.03
C ALA A 676 -14.08 -39.21 -17.53
N LEU A 677 -13.31 -40.29 -17.31
CA LEU A 677 -13.82 -41.56 -16.77
C LEU A 677 -14.30 -41.45 -15.31
N VAL A 678 -13.72 -40.55 -14.53
CA VAL A 678 -14.14 -40.28 -13.15
C VAL A 678 -15.34 -39.33 -13.15
N LEU A 679 -15.34 -38.32 -14.04
CA LEU A 679 -16.49 -37.42 -14.23
C LEU A 679 -17.76 -38.19 -14.61
N SER A 680 -17.66 -39.25 -15.42
CA SER A 680 -18.83 -40.07 -15.78
C SER A 680 -19.43 -40.87 -14.62
N GLU A 681 -18.69 -41.03 -13.52
CA GLU A 681 -19.18 -41.68 -12.30
C GLU A 681 -19.73 -40.68 -11.27
N CYS A 682 -19.58 -39.37 -11.49
CA CYS A 682 -20.13 -38.34 -10.61
C CYS A 682 -21.63 -38.14 -10.88
N ASP A 683 -22.45 -38.29 -9.83
CA ASP A 683 -23.89 -38.02 -9.87
C ASP A 683 -24.18 -36.50 -9.89
N MET A 684 -23.30 -35.72 -9.30
CA MET A 684 -23.36 -34.26 -9.26
C MET A 684 -21.94 -33.68 -9.43
N LEU A 685 -21.84 -32.57 -10.17
CA LEU A 685 -20.63 -31.77 -10.25
C LEU A 685 -20.90 -30.40 -9.61
N VAL A 686 -19.96 -29.93 -8.81
CA VAL A 686 -20.06 -28.66 -8.11
C VAL A 686 -18.91 -27.76 -8.57
N GLU A 687 -19.25 -26.56 -9.02
CA GLU A 687 -18.27 -25.54 -9.34
C GLU A 687 -18.39 -24.34 -8.40
N ILE A 688 -17.27 -23.70 -8.11
CA ILE A 688 -17.24 -22.50 -7.27
C ILE A 688 -17.30 -21.28 -8.19
N PRO A 689 -18.25 -20.35 -8.01
CA PRO A 689 -18.32 -19.14 -8.83
C PRO A 689 -17.06 -18.28 -8.64
N GLN A 690 -16.47 -17.85 -9.75
CA GLN A 690 -15.25 -17.03 -9.75
C GLN A 690 -15.49 -15.68 -10.45
N GLN A 691 -14.89 -14.61 -9.92
CA GLN A 691 -14.98 -13.25 -10.47
C GLN A 691 -13.65 -12.73 -11.05
N GLY A 692 -12.55 -13.44 -10.78
CA GLY A 692 -11.20 -13.06 -11.20
C GLY A 692 -10.79 -13.67 -12.55
N VAL A 693 -9.57 -13.34 -12.99
CA VAL A 693 -8.98 -13.81 -14.27
C VAL A 693 -8.22 -15.13 -14.13
N THR A 694 -7.86 -15.53 -12.91
CA THR A 694 -7.19 -16.82 -12.65
C THR A 694 -8.14 -17.97 -12.97
N ARG A 695 -7.64 -18.98 -13.70
CA ARG A 695 -8.47 -20.08 -14.24
C ARG A 695 -9.20 -20.88 -13.15
N SER A 696 -8.51 -21.19 -12.05
CA SER A 696 -9.04 -22.07 -11.00
C SER A 696 -8.46 -21.73 -9.62
N LEU A 697 -9.15 -22.18 -8.57
CA LEU A 697 -8.68 -22.13 -7.19
C LEU A 697 -7.66 -23.26 -6.92
N ASN A 698 -6.83 -23.08 -5.89
CA ASN A 698 -6.04 -24.19 -5.35
C ASN A 698 -6.97 -25.32 -4.87
N VAL A 699 -6.59 -26.56 -5.17
CA VAL A 699 -7.40 -27.76 -4.90
C VAL A 699 -7.83 -27.92 -3.43
N GLN A 700 -6.95 -27.58 -2.48
CA GLN A 700 -7.25 -27.67 -1.05
C GLN A 700 -8.27 -26.59 -0.63
N THR A 701 -8.18 -25.40 -1.26
CA THR A 701 -9.08 -24.28 -1.01
C THR A 701 -10.47 -24.58 -1.58
N ALA A 702 -10.53 -25.14 -2.79
CA ALA A 702 -11.78 -25.54 -3.42
C ALA A 702 -12.51 -26.61 -2.57
N ALA A 703 -11.79 -27.65 -2.15
CA ALA A 703 -12.33 -28.66 -1.25
C ALA A 703 -12.82 -28.07 0.08
N GLY A 704 -12.07 -27.15 0.67
CA GLY A 704 -12.47 -26.48 1.92
C GLY A 704 -13.77 -25.69 1.82
N LEU A 705 -14.01 -25.02 0.68
CA LEU A 705 -15.27 -24.29 0.44
C LEU A 705 -16.46 -25.23 0.28
N VAL A 706 -16.30 -26.33 -0.47
CA VAL A 706 -17.37 -27.32 -0.68
C VAL A 706 -17.68 -28.07 0.62
N LEU A 707 -16.65 -28.45 1.39
CA LEU A 707 -16.82 -29.09 2.70
C LEU A 707 -17.49 -28.17 3.72
N PHE A 708 -17.17 -26.87 3.70
CA PHE A 708 -17.87 -25.89 4.53
C PHE A 708 -19.35 -25.78 4.16
N GLU A 709 -19.67 -25.77 2.86
CA GLU A 709 -21.05 -25.73 2.39
C GLU A 709 -21.83 -26.99 2.79
N TYR A 710 -21.24 -28.18 2.62
CA TYR A 710 -21.79 -29.43 3.15
C TYR A 710 -22.09 -29.30 4.65
N ALA A 711 -21.09 -28.87 5.44
CA ALA A 711 -21.26 -28.70 6.88
C ALA A 711 -22.36 -27.68 7.20
N ARG A 712 -22.48 -26.59 6.45
CA ARG A 712 -23.52 -25.56 6.61
C ARG A 712 -24.92 -26.12 6.35
N GLN A 713 -25.09 -26.92 5.31
CA GLN A 713 -26.38 -27.53 4.95
C GLN A 713 -26.81 -28.64 5.91
N HIS A 714 -25.85 -29.39 6.47
CA HIS A 714 -26.11 -30.53 7.35
C HIS A 714 -25.91 -30.25 8.85
N ARG A 715 -25.61 -29.01 9.24
CA ARG A 715 -25.52 -28.61 10.66
C ARG A 715 -26.89 -28.75 11.31
N LYS A 716 -27.10 -29.85 12.04
CA LYS A 716 -28.27 -29.98 12.94
C LYS A 716 -28.19 -28.82 13.94
N ALA A 717 -29.27 -28.05 14.06
CA ALA A 717 -29.37 -26.93 14.99
C ALA A 717 -29.22 -27.44 16.43
N ALA A 718 -27.97 -27.55 16.90
CA ALA A 718 -27.62 -27.84 18.27
C ALA A 718 -27.07 -26.55 18.88
N ALA A 719 -27.90 -26.00 19.78
CA ALA A 719 -27.64 -25.02 20.83
C ALA A 719 -26.30 -24.27 20.78
N LEU A 720 -26.40 -22.96 20.49
CA LEU A 720 -25.42 -21.94 20.86
C LEU A 720 -25.19 -21.93 22.37
#